data_AF-A0A378JG71-F1
#
_entry.id   AF-A0A378JG71-F1
#
_cell.length_a   1.000
_cell.length_b   1.000
_cell.length_c   1.000
_cell.angle_alpha   90.00
_cell.angle_beta   90.00
_cell.angle_gamma   90.00
#
_symmetry.space_group_name_H-M   'P 1'
#
loop_
_entity.id
_entity.type
_entity.pdbx_description
1 polymer ?
#
loop_
_entity_poly.entity_id
_entity_poly.type
_entity_poly.pdbx_seq_one_letter_code
_entity_poly.pdbx_strand_id
1 'polypeptide(L)'
;MSAQIPYIEELISKSKETADFVRAYLPQFTNLDLESAKELVAKLAKGRSYDQILIKNFNGNVDQLARAAAYAFLEGNIPREQLGSILEFREMKLGFAASDATRNKVRVGQFFDKNEQLTPEARSLLPHFLSSEEKERFLSLLKEKPSSDQCFFVVNIPRSLLQNNDENTKRLNGLLQLSNNIKIILKSPTPVIEPEYTPYVQLTDELEEGEKEEQEEFYPTIVFSAGARDALTKAIYGTHAKSLYASLGRFNIDDIERSIRNYGRYASTAYPGVEDETSFHKVIARVFFLTLHDEAHRRLISTIPNFAFDALLQAIDVIREKTNTKWSKEIWDTLDMEVGEFLNETQAFRDQPSSDARTQTFSRLLNAKVYTEDRPMGLFTDSPFIETTWLLMIDIVLNKKNWQIFSIDENAFPEGTFYKDMINCIQKNKLALDREASPVKQVAMMMAQYFNLPAQNLDDVKFEKQGRYLQLSQGTKPFLFTKEVALLLENKKQYHSLIIKEIREGKLSTDQLSEKLTKLIERINSLEEENDPLNLFQSEKLRLIDLVNLSGDEFKQLNFRVIDLLQEGKLTVEKFKQLCASGIIEIVKGYNIYQLISKGKLTISDLEALSPEELTELRDRAIAAAFLSDELTLETFKNPASLRNFKNLSSLKSYAKFFTSEDTPEINQSNAIINNINDNN
;
A
#
# COMPACT_ATOMS: atom_id res chain seq x y z
N MET A 1 -15.16 -39.30 35.48
CA MET A 1 -14.08 -38.48 34.89
C MET A 1 -12.94 -39.28 34.23
N SER A 2 -13.05 -40.58 33.89
CA SER A 2 -11.87 -41.31 33.34
C SER A 2 -12.12 -42.25 32.15
N ALA A 3 -13.30 -42.20 31.50
CA ALA A 3 -13.58 -43.00 30.30
C ALA A 3 -13.52 -42.21 28.99
N GLN A 4 -13.57 -40.87 29.05
CA GLN A 4 -13.64 -40.00 27.88
C GLN A 4 -12.26 -39.64 27.30
N ILE A 5 -11.23 -39.56 28.15
CA ILE A 5 -9.85 -39.21 27.73
C ILE A 5 -9.27 -40.25 26.77
N PRO A 6 -9.34 -41.57 27.05
CA PRO A 6 -8.76 -42.57 26.14
C PRO A 6 -9.43 -42.60 24.76
N TYR A 7 -10.74 -42.35 24.69
CA TYR A 7 -11.50 -42.30 23.42
C TYR A 7 -11.16 -41.04 22.60
N ILE A 8 -11.00 -39.89 23.27
CA ILE A 8 -10.51 -38.65 22.62
C ILE A 8 -9.07 -38.86 22.12
N GLU A 9 -8.20 -39.51 22.90
CA GLU A 9 -6.83 -39.86 22.49
C GLU A 9 -6.77 -40.81 21.29
N GLU A 10 -7.72 -41.73 21.15
CA GLU A 10 -7.84 -42.62 19.98
C GLU A 10 -8.22 -41.83 18.71
N LEU A 11 -9.17 -40.90 18.80
CA LEU A 11 -9.63 -40.05 17.68
C LEU A 11 -8.55 -39.08 17.19
N ILE A 12 -7.74 -38.54 18.11
CA ILE A 12 -6.57 -37.68 17.83
C ILE A 12 -5.61 -38.33 16.82
N SER A 13 -5.54 -39.66 16.74
CA SER A 13 -4.57 -40.36 15.89
C SER A 13 -4.89 -40.34 14.39
N LYS A 14 -6.10 -39.92 13.97
CA LYS A 14 -6.61 -40.13 12.61
C LYS A 14 -6.41 -38.96 11.63
N SER A 15 -6.09 -37.76 12.12
CA SER A 15 -5.82 -36.56 11.30
C SER A 15 -4.82 -35.67 12.02
N LYS A 16 -3.72 -35.28 11.34
CA LYS A 16 -2.69 -34.39 11.91
C LYS A 16 -3.29 -33.08 12.43
N GLU A 17 -4.26 -32.56 11.69
CA GLU A 17 -4.95 -31.31 11.97
C GLU A 17 -5.91 -31.42 13.16
N THR A 18 -6.65 -32.52 13.24
CA THR A 18 -7.48 -32.86 14.40
C THR A 18 -6.60 -33.09 15.64
N ALA A 19 -5.43 -33.70 15.46
CA ALA A 19 -4.47 -33.96 16.53
C ALA A 19 -3.91 -32.67 17.13
N ASP A 20 -3.50 -31.73 16.27
CA ASP A 20 -2.91 -30.46 16.68
C ASP A 20 -3.95 -29.58 17.41
N PHE A 21 -5.19 -29.55 16.92
CA PHE A 21 -6.30 -28.85 17.57
C PHE A 21 -6.61 -29.42 18.96
N VAL A 22 -6.70 -30.74 19.12
CA VAL A 22 -7.09 -31.33 20.41
C VAL A 22 -5.95 -31.29 21.42
N ARG A 23 -4.70 -31.52 21.03
CA ARG A 23 -3.57 -31.47 21.97
C ARG A 23 -3.43 -30.11 22.64
N ALA A 24 -3.71 -29.02 21.92
CA ALA A 24 -3.64 -27.68 22.46
C ALA A 24 -4.74 -27.39 23.50
N TYR A 25 -5.89 -28.09 23.44
CA TYR A 25 -7.12 -27.67 24.13
C TYR A 25 -7.85 -28.80 24.90
N LEU A 26 -7.21 -29.97 25.05
CA LEU A 26 -7.75 -31.16 25.72
C LEU A 26 -8.44 -30.89 27.09
N PRO A 27 -7.91 -30.04 27.99
CA PRO A 27 -8.54 -29.76 29.28
C PRO A 27 -9.92 -29.10 29.20
N GLN A 28 -10.24 -28.43 28.09
CA GLN A 28 -11.51 -27.71 27.92
C GLN A 28 -12.64 -28.63 27.46
N PHE A 29 -12.32 -29.84 26.96
CA PHE A 29 -13.28 -30.84 26.49
C PHE A 29 -13.82 -31.76 27.61
N THR A 30 -13.29 -31.68 28.83
CA THR A 30 -13.68 -32.58 29.94
C THR A 30 -15.13 -32.40 30.43
N ASN A 31 -15.80 -31.31 30.03
CA ASN A 31 -17.18 -31.00 30.40
C ASN A 31 -18.15 -31.08 29.21
N LEU A 32 -17.81 -31.85 28.17
CA LEU A 32 -18.60 -31.92 26.95
C LEU A 32 -19.79 -32.89 27.09
N ASP A 33 -20.99 -32.39 26.78
CA ASP A 33 -22.19 -33.22 26.67
C ASP A 33 -22.23 -33.93 25.31
N LEU A 34 -21.84 -35.20 25.31
CA LEU A 34 -21.72 -36.04 24.11
C LEU A 34 -23.06 -36.29 23.41
N GLU A 35 -24.17 -36.36 24.16
CA GLU A 35 -25.48 -36.61 23.57
C GLU A 35 -25.98 -35.35 22.84
N SER A 36 -25.77 -34.18 23.42
CA SER A 36 -26.02 -32.90 22.75
C SER A 36 -25.19 -32.74 21.45
N ALA A 37 -23.96 -33.25 21.42
CA ALA A 37 -23.12 -33.19 20.23
C ALA A 37 -23.54 -34.15 19.11
N LYS A 38 -23.93 -35.39 19.45
CA LYS A 38 -24.54 -36.32 18.48
C LYS A 38 -25.87 -35.79 17.95
N GLU A 39 -26.66 -35.17 18.81
CA GLU A 39 -27.94 -34.57 18.43
C GLU A 39 -27.76 -33.35 17.51
N LEU A 40 -26.72 -32.54 17.73
CA LEU A 40 -26.31 -31.46 16.84
C LEU A 40 -26.02 -32.00 15.42
N VAL A 41 -25.16 -33.02 15.30
CA VAL A 41 -24.83 -33.67 14.01
C VAL A 41 -26.08 -34.14 13.28
N ALA A 42 -26.95 -34.87 13.98
CA ALA A 42 -28.18 -35.40 13.40
C ALA A 42 -29.16 -34.30 12.92
N LYS A 43 -29.06 -33.07 13.45
CA LYS A 43 -29.93 -31.94 13.11
C LYS A 43 -29.35 -31.03 12.04
N LEU A 44 -28.03 -30.84 12.04
CA LEU A 44 -27.31 -30.19 10.94
C LEU A 44 -27.52 -30.98 9.64
N ALA A 45 -27.46 -32.31 9.71
CA ALA A 45 -27.79 -33.20 8.58
C ALA A 45 -29.24 -33.07 8.09
N LYS A 46 -30.17 -32.59 8.93
CA LYS A 46 -31.59 -32.34 8.58
C LYS A 46 -31.86 -30.90 8.13
N GLY A 47 -30.81 -30.10 7.95
CA GLY A 47 -30.89 -28.72 7.47
C GLY A 47 -31.61 -27.74 8.40
N ARG A 48 -31.57 -27.98 9.72
CA ARG A 48 -32.10 -27.02 10.69
C ARG A 48 -31.19 -25.80 10.80
N SER A 49 -31.77 -24.60 10.97
CA SER A 49 -30.99 -23.37 11.16
C SER A 49 -30.34 -23.30 12.55
N TYR A 50 -29.28 -22.50 12.69
CA TYR A 50 -28.55 -22.36 13.95
C TYR A 50 -29.44 -21.88 15.11
N ASP A 51 -30.32 -20.89 14.89
CA ASP A 51 -31.26 -20.41 15.92
C ASP A 51 -32.23 -21.52 16.37
N GLN A 52 -32.73 -22.35 15.44
CA GLN A 52 -33.61 -23.47 15.79
C GLN A 52 -32.88 -24.55 16.57
N ILE A 53 -31.61 -24.78 16.26
CA ILE A 53 -30.75 -25.73 16.97
C ILE A 53 -30.46 -25.21 18.38
N LEU A 54 -30.09 -23.93 18.51
CA LEU A 54 -29.75 -23.28 19.76
C LEU A 54 -30.91 -23.28 20.75
N ILE A 55 -32.09 -22.79 20.33
CA ILE A 55 -33.26 -22.64 21.22
C ILE A 55 -33.78 -24.01 21.67
N LYS A 56 -33.94 -24.96 20.73
CA LYS A 56 -34.65 -26.22 21.03
C LYS A 56 -33.81 -27.23 21.80
N ASN A 57 -32.48 -27.11 21.79
CA ASN A 57 -31.60 -28.21 22.25
C ASN A 57 -30.52 -27.75 23.22
N PHE A 58 -30.14 -26.48 23.15
CA PHE A 58 -29.15 -25.90 24.03
C PHE A 58 -29.77 -24.85 24.96
N ASN A 59 -31.10 -24.69 24.97
CA ASN A 59 -31.82 -23.70 25.78
C ASN A 59 -31.25 -22.28 25.64
N GLY A 60 -30.79 -21.89 24.44
CA GLY A 60 -30.14 -20.59 24.22
C GLY A 60 -28.65 -20.54 24.56
N ASN A 61 -28.04 -21.61 25.06
CA ASN A 61 -26.65 -21.65 25.48
C ASN A 61 -25.69 -21.82 24.28
N VAL A 62 -25.16 -20.69 23.81
CA VAL A 62 -24.22 -20.63 22.67
C VAL A 62 -22.87 -21.29 22.95
N ASP A 63 -22.43 -21.37 24.21
CA ASP A 63 -21.19 -22.05 24.59
C ASP A 63 -21.32 -23.56 24.49
N GLN A 64 -22.47 -24.11 24.90
CA GLN A 64 -22.75 -25.54 24.71
C GLN A 64 -22.85 -25.91 23.23
N LEU A 65 -23.46 -25.05 22.41
CA LEU A 65 -23.49 -25.23 20.96
C LEU A 65 -22.07 -25.26 20.36
N ALA A 66 -21.19 -24.34 20.74
CA ALA A 66 -19.80 -24.30 20.27
C ALA A 66 -19.01 -25.54 20.71
N ARG A 67 -19.18 -25.99 21.96
CA ARG A 67 -18.57 -27.23 22.46
C ARG A 67 -19.03 -28.44 21.64
N ALA A 68 -20.34 -28.59 21.46
CA ALA A 68 -20.94 -29.65 20.67
C ALA A 68 -20.43 -29.65 19.21
N ALA A 69 -20.29 -28.48 18.59
CA ALA A 69 -19.76 -28.35 17.23
C ALA A 69 -18.30 -28.77 17.15
N ALA A 70 -17.46 -28.33 18.08
CA ALA A 70 -16.06 -28.75 18.12
C ALA A 70 -15.95 -30.29 18.22
N TYR A 71 -16.72 -30.93 19.09
CA TYR A 71 -16.76 -32.40 19.16
C TYR A 71 -17.22 -33.06 17.85
N ALA A 72 -18.28 -32.54 17.23
CA ALA A 72 -18.75 -33.04 15.94
C ALA A 72 -17.66 -32.97 14.86
N PHE A 73 -16.84 -31.92 14.85
CA PHE A 73 -15.70 -31.78 13.96
C PHE A 73 -14.61 -32.83 14.26
N LEU A 74 -14.33 -33.11 15.54
CA LEU A 74 -13.34 -34.12 15.94
C LEU A 74 -13.71 -35.54 15.49
N GLU A 75 -15.00 -35.87 15.50
CA GLU A 75 -15.53 -37.13 15.00
C GLU A 75 -15.59 -37.19 13.45
N GLY A 76 -15.22 -36.11 12.76
CA GLY A 76 -15.32 -36.00 11.30
C GLY A 76 -16.75 -35.88 10.78
N ASN A 77 -17.71 -35.56 11.65
CA ASN A 77 -19.13 -35.47 11.30
C ASN A 77 -19.51 -34.13 10.66
N ILE A 78 -18.74 -33.07 10.92
CA ILE A 78 -18.90 -31.77 10.28
C ILE A 78 -17.55 -31.30 9.72
N PRO A 79 -17.52 -30.59 8.58
CA PRO A 79 -16.30 -30.01 8.06
C PRO A 79 -15.89 -28.77 8.86
N ARG A 80 -14.65 -28.32 8.66
CA ARG A 80 -14.09 -27.16 9.37
C ARG A 80 -14.88 -25.88 9.11
N GLU A 81 -15.36 -25.66 7.90
CA GLU A 81 -16.12 -24.47 7.54
C GLU A 81 -17.41 -24.36 8.36
N GLN A 82 -18.08 -25.49 8.57
CA GLN A 82 -19.28 -25.58 9.39
C GLN A 82 -18.98 -25.32 10.87
N LEU A 83 -17.83 -25.81 11.38
CA LEU A 83 -17.34 -25.44 12.71
C LEU A 83 -17.11 -23.91 12.80
N GLY A 84 -16.42 -23.33 11.82
CA GLY A 84 -16.16 -21.89 11.73
C GLY A 84 -17.44 -21.07 11.76
N SER A 85 -18.44 -21.42 10.94
CA SER A 85 -19.76 -20.78 10.92
C SER A 85 -20.45 -20.79 12.28
N ILE A 86 -20.39 -21.90 13.02
CA ILE A 86 -21.01 -22.03 14.34
C ILE A 86 -20.29 -21.18 15.38
N LEU A 87 -18.95 -21.17 15.36
CA LEU A 87 -18.15 -20.38 16.30
C LEU A 87 -18.29 -18.87 16.03
N GLU A 88 -18.33 -18.46 14.76
CA GLU A 88 -18.64 -17.08 14.38
C GLU A 88 -20.05 -16.66 14.84
N PHE A 89 -21.05 -17.54 14.67
CA PHE A 89 -22.40 -17.29 15.15
C PHE A 89 -22.45 -17.10 16.67
N ARG A 90 -21.70 -17.92 17.42
CA ARG A 90 -21.52 -17.74 18.87
C ARG A 90 -20.95 -16.36 19.17
N GLU A 91 -19.87 -15.96 18.50
CA GLU A 91 -19.24 -14.65 18.74
C GLU A 91 -20.19 -13.49 18.48
N MET A 92 -20.92 -13.54 17.36
CA MET A 92 -21.93 -12.53 17.03
C MET A 92 -23.02 -12.45 18.11
N LYS A 93 -23.47 -13.59 18.68
CA LYS A 93 -24.48 -13.63 19.76
C LYS A 93 -23.92 -13.18 21.12
N LEU A 94 -22.68 -13.54 21.46
CA LEU A 94 -22.05 -13.16 22.73
C LEU A 94 -21.66 -11.69 22.77
N GLY A 95 -21.40 -11.08 21.62
CA GLY A 95 -21.73 -9.68 21.45
C GLY A 95 -21.00 -8.93 20.35
N PHE A 96 -21.80 -8.08 19.71
CA PHE A 96 -21.59 -6.63 19.66
C PHE A 96 -22.33 -5.88 20.79
N ALA A 97 -22.94 -6.65 21.70
CA ALA A 97 -23.88 -6.21 22.71
C ALA A 97 -23.19 -5.63 23.94
N ALA A 98 -23.39 -4.33 24.20
CA ALA A 98 -23.10 -3.73 25.50
C ALA A 98 -24.09 -4.16 26.61
N SER A 99 -25.22 -4.79 26.25
CA SER A 99 -26.31 -5.15 27.16
C SER A 99 -27.09 -6.42 26.75
N ASP A 100 -27.85 -7.02 27.67
CA ASP A 100 -28.70 -8.18 27.38
C ASP A 100 -29.80 -7.89 26.32
N ALA A 101 -30.19 -6.62 26.16
CA ALA A 101 -31.16 -6.18 25.15
C ALA A 101 -30.66 -6.32 23.70
N THR A 102 -29.35 -6.42 23.49
CA THR A 102 -28.71 -6.54 22.16
C THR A 102 -28.28 -7.96 21.81
N ARG A 103 -28.11 -8.86 22.80
CA ARG A 103 -27.73 -10.27 22.59
C ARG A 103 -28.71 -11.08 21.73
N ASN A 104 -29.99 -10.71 21.74
CA ASN A 104 -31.04 -11.41 20.97
C ASN A 104 -31.19 -10.95 19.51
N LYS A 105 -30.36 -10.02 19.02
CA LYS A 105 -30.61 -9.35 17.73
C LYS A 105 -29.90 -9.95 16.51
N VAL A 106 -29.05 -10.97 16.66
CA VAL A 106 -28.49 -11.68 15.49
C VAL A 106 -29.56 -12.59 14.90
N ARG A 107 -29.95 -12.33 13.65
CA ARG A 107 -30.94 -13.14 12.92
C ARG A 107 -30.24 -13.99 11.86
N VAL A 108 -30.60 -15.26 11.77
CA VAL A 108 -30.11 -16.16 10.70
C VAL A 108 -31.10 -16.18 9.53
N GLY A 109 -30.65 -15.72 8.37
CA GLY A 109 -31.35 -15.85 7.09
C GLY A 109 -30.82 -17.04 6.28
N GLN A 110 -31.69 -17.66 5.48
CA GLN A 110 -31.32 -18.80 4.61
C GLN A 110 -31.26 -18.35 3.16
N PHE A 111 -30.29 -18.88 2.40
CA PHE A 111 -30.22 -18.63 0.96
C PHE A 111 -31.35 -19.33 0.22
N PHE A 112 -31.62 -20.59 0.58
CA PHE A 112 -32.61 -21.42 -0.09
C PHE A 112 -33.79 -21.76 0.83
N ASP A 113 -34.98 -21.83 0.24
CA ASP A 113 -36.16 -22.37 0.90
C ASP A 113 -36.19 -23.91 0.84
N LYS A 114 -37.25 -24.50 1.40
CA LYS A 114 -37.46 -25.95 1.39
C LYS A 114 -37.60 -26.57 -0.01
N ASN A 115 -37.80 -25.76 -1.06
CA ASN A 115 -37.91 -26.17 -2.45
C ASN A 115 -36.61 -25.86 -3.22
N GLU A 116 -35.52 -25.56 -2.52
CA GLU A 116 -34.22 -25.17 -3.06
C GLU A 116 -34.23 -23.91 -3.96
N GLN A 117 -35.24 -23.05 -3.77
CA GLN A 117 -35.36 -21.77 -4.44
C GLN A 117 -34.78 -20.66 -3.57
N LEU A 118 -34.21 -19.62 -4.19
CA LEU A 118 -33.71 -18.49 -3.43
C LEU A 118 -34.82 -17.80 -2.64
N THR A 119 -34.60 -17.59 -1.34
CA THR A 119 -35.52 -16.83 -0.49
C THR A 119 -35.66 -15.39 -1.00
N PRO A 120 -36.78 -14.70 -0.74
CA PRO A 120 -36.94 -13.29 -1.13
C PRO A 120 -35.81 -12.40 -0.59
N GLU A 121 -35.39 -12.67 0.65
CA GLU A 121 -34.27 -11.98 1.28
C GLU A 121 -32.96 -12.23 0.52
N ALA A 122 -32.57 -13.50 0.30
CA ALA A 122 -31.37 -13.83 -0.46
C ALA A 122 -31.37 -13.26 -1.89
N ARG A 123 -32.54 -13.21 -2.55
CA ARG A 123 -32.70 -12.56 -3.86
C ARG A 123 -32.41 -11.08 -3.83
N SER A 124 -32.74 -10.38 -2.75
CA SER A 124 -32.39 -8.96 -2.59
C SER A 124 -30.90 -8.73 -2.31
N LEU A 125 -30.20 -9.73 -1.76
CA LEU A 125 -28.77 -9.63 -1.41
C LEU A 125 -27.83 -9.86 -2.59
N LEU A 126 -28.14 -10.82 -3.45
CA LEU A 126 -27.27 -11.25 -4.55
C LEU A 126 -27.19 -10.38 -5.82
N PRO A 127 -28.03 -9.36 -6.12
CA PRO A 127 -28.04 -8.73 -7.45
C PRO A 127 -26.88 -7.78 -7.78
N HIS A 128 -26.01 -7.40 -6.84
CA HIS A 128 -25.27 -6.14 -6.99
C HIS A 128 -23.78 -6.25 -7.31
N PHE A 129 -23.21 -7.46 -7.44
CA PHE A 129 -21.75 -7.57 -7.43
C PHE A 129 -21.09 -8.79 -8.08
N LEU A 130 -21.87 -9.80 -8.49
CA LEU A 130 -21.36 -10.91 -9.28
C LEU A 130 -21.81 -10.73 -10.72
N SER A 131 -20.95 -11.09 -11.67
CA SER A 131 -21.40 -11.40 -13.01
C SER A 131 -22.43 -12.54 -12.97
N SER A 132 -23.24 -12.66 -14.02
CA SER A 132 -24.25 -13.74 -14.11
C SER A 132 -23.62 -15.13 -13.95
N GLU A 133 -22.42 -15.33 -14.51
CA GLU A 133 -21.66 -16.58 -14.42
C GLU A 133 -21.15 -16.84 -13.00
N GLU A 134 -20.52 -15.87 -12.36
CA GLU A 134 -20.05 -16.01 -10.97
C GLU A 134 -21.22 -16.25 -10.01
N LYS A 135 -22.38 -15.63 -10.26
CA LYS A 135 -23.60 -15.85 -9.48
C LYS A 135 -24.10 -17.27 -9.63
N GLU A 136 -24.18 -17.78 -10.85
CA GLU A 136 -24.59 -19.17 -11.11
C GLU A 136 -23.63 -20.15 -10.42
N ARG A 137 -22.33 -19.93 -10.57
CA ARG A 137 -21.29 -20.74 -9.92
C ARG A 137 -21.36 -20.67 -8.40
N PHE A 138 -21.55 -19.48 -7.83
CA PHE A 138 -21.71 -19.29 -6.39
C PHE A 138 -22.91 -20.09 -5.87
N LEU A 139 -24.06 -19.97 -6.53
CA LEU A 139 -25.27 -20.70 -6.13
C LEU A 139 -25.10 -22.21 -6.25
N SER A 140 -24.43 -22.68 -7.30
CA SER A 140 -24.09 -24.11 -7.45
C SER A 140 -23.21 -24.59 -6.29
N LEU A 141 -22.09 -23.90 -6.04
CA LEU A 141 -21.15 -24.26 -4.97
C LEU A 141 -21.79 -24.16 -3.59
N LEU A 142 -22.70 -23.21 -3.39
CA LEU A 142 -23.41 -23.06 -2.12
C LEU A 142 -24.36 -24.23 -1.88
N LYS A 143 -25.06 -24.73 -2.92
CA LYS A 143 -25.95 -25.90 -2.79
C LYS A 143 -25.21 -27.18 -2.40
N GLU A 144 -23.92 -27.29 -2.74
CA GLU A 144 -23.06 -28.40 -2.32
C GLU A 144 -22.67 -28.34 -0.84
N LYS A 145 -22.84 -27.19 -0.17
CA LYS A 145 -22.57 -27.05 1.26
C LYS A 145 -23.67 -27.66 2.11
N PRO A 146 -23.40 -28.08 3.35
CA PRO A 146 -24.44 -28.44 4.31
C PRO A 146 -25.45 -27.29 4.46
N SER A 147 -26.74 -27.57 4.61
CA SER A 147 -27.75 -26.50 4.64
C SER A 147 -27.55 -25.50 5.77
N SER A 148 -26.89 -25.88 6.87
CA SER A 148 -26.56 -24.92 7.94
C SER A 148 -25.53 -23.87 7.51
N ASP A 149 -24.72 -24.15 6.49
CA ASP A 149 -23.76 -23.22 5.86
C ASP A 149 -24.35 -22.51 4.64
N GLN A 150 -25.58 -22.83 4.26
CA GLN A 150 -26.34 -22.12 3.22
C GLN A 150 -27.09 -20.92 3.81
N CYS A 151 -26.43 -20.18 4.72
CA CYS A 151 -27.04 -19.10 5.47
C CYS A 151 -26.19 -17.83 5.50
N PHE A 152 -26.82 -16.74 5.92
CA PHE A 152 -26.21 -15.47 6.26
C PHE A 152 -26.77 -14.97 7.59
N PHE A 153 -26.02 -14.10 8.24
CA PHE A 153 -26.35 -13.49 9.52
C PHE A 153 -26.68 -12.03 9.31
N VAL A 154 -27.76 -11.56 9.91
CA VAL A 154 -28.07 -10.14 10.03
C VAL A 154 -27.69 -9.73 11.45
N VAL A 155 -26.66 -8.90 11.54
CA VAL A 155 -26.01 -8.48 12.77
C VAL A 155 -26.22 -6.99 12.94
N ASN A 156 -26.67 -6.57 14.12
CA ASN A 156 -26.81 -5.14 14.43
C ASN A 156 -25.54 -4.65 15.11
N ILE A 157 -24.71 -3.91 14.38
CA ILE A 157 -23.45 -3.34 14.89
C ILE A 157 -23.74 -1.95 15.46
N PRO A 158 -23.38 -1.66 16.72
CA PRO A 158 -23.51 -0.33 17.29
C PRO A 158 -22.86 0.75 16.43
N ARG A 159 -23.57 1.85 16.20
CA ARG A 159 -23.09 3.03 15.49
C ARG A 159 -21.89 3.66 16.21
N SER A 160 -21.85 3.59 17.54
CA SER A 160 -20.73 3.98 18.40
C SER A 160 -19.39 3.30 18.02
N LEU A 161 -19.43 2.06 17.53
CA LEU A 161 -18.24 1.34 17.05
C LEU A 161 -17.79 1.76 15.65
N LEU A 162 -18.63 2.47 14.90
CA LEU A 162 -18.41 2.85 13.49
C LEU A 162 -18.26 4.35 13.26
N GLN A 163 -18.48 5.20 14.28
CA GLN A 163 -18.56 6.66 14.12
C GLN A 163 -17.47 7.50 14.77
N ASN A 164 -16.62 6.93 15.62
CA ASN A 164 -15.48 7.70 16.10
C ASN A 164 -14.59 8.03 14.89
N ASN A 165 -14.27 9.30 14.65
CA ASN A 165 -13.37 9.69 13.55
C ASN A 165 -11.91 9.28 13.79
N ASP A 166 -11.66 8.39 14.75
CA ASP A 166 -10.36 7.83 15.04
C ASP A 166 -9.92 6.82 13.96
N GLU A 167 -8.61 6.59 13.91
CA GLU A 167 -7.98 5.73 12.93
C GLU A 167 -8.45 4.27 13.05
N ASN A 168 -8.81 3.81 14.26
CA ASN A 168 -9.29 2.46 14.51
C ASN A 168 -10.65 2.22 13.86
N THR A 169 -11.56 3.17 13.99
CA THR A 169 -12.92 3.09 13.46
C THR A 169 -12.94 3.16 11.94
N LYS A 170 -12.08 4.01 11.33
CA LYS A 170 -11.89 4.03 9.86
C LYS A 170 -11.41 2.67 9.35
N ARG A 171 -10.46 2.03 10.06
CA ARG A 171 -9.95 0.70 9.71
C ARG A 171 -11.02 -0.39 9.85
N LEU A 172 -11.81 -0.37 10.93
CA LEU A 172 -12.92 -1.31 11.13
C LEU A 172 -14.01 -1.16 10.06
N ASN A 173 -14.35 0.07 9.68
CA ASN A 173 -15.26 0.32 8.56
C ASN A 173 -14.71 -0.22 7.24
N GLY A 174 -13.43 0.00 6.94
CA GLY A 174 -12.77 -0.58 5.76
C GLY A 174 -12.82 -2.11 5.74
N LEU A 175 -12.59 -2.76 6.89
CA LEU A 175 -12.69 -4.22 7.03
C LEU A 175 -14.11 -4.75 6.82
N LEU A 176 -15.12 -4.09 7.41
CA LEU A 176 -16.52 -4.44 7.19
C LEU A 176 -16.92 -4.26 5.73
N GLN A 177 -16.40 -3.24 5.04
CA GLN A 177 -16.60 -3.08 3.61
C GLN A 177 -15.92 -4.18 2.80
N LEU A 178 -14.65 -4.49 3.06
CA LEU A 178 -13.92 -5.56 2.36
C LEU A 178 -14.51 -6.96 2.56
N SER A 179 -15.10 -7.20 3.74
CA SER A 179 -15.71 -8.48 4.10
C SER A 179 -17.17 -8.61 3.65
N ASN A 180 -18.00 -7.57 3.82
CA ASN A 180 -19.45 -7.60 3.58
C ASN A 180 -19.88 -6.98 2.25
N ASN A 181 -19.28 -5.86 1.83
CA ASN A 181 -19.47 -5.37 0.47
C ASN A 181 -18.64 -6.25 -0.42
N ILE A 182 -19.32 -7.19 -1.03
CA ILE A 182 -18.91 -7.76 -2.29
C ILE A 182 -19.04 -6.59 -3.26
N LYS A 183 -18.09 -5.67 -3.24
CA LYS A 183 -17.70 -4.87 -4.39
C LYS A 183 -16.31 -5.39 -4.61
N ILE A 184 -16.13 -6.20 -5.65
CA ILE A 184 -14.91 -6.05 -6.43
C ILE A 184 -14.72 -4.54 -6.55
N ILE A 185 -13.64 -4.00 -5.98
CA ILE A 185 -13.40 -2.56 -5.87
C ILE A 185 -13.17 -2.05 -7.29
N LEU A 186 -14.27 -1.82 -7.99
CA LEU A 186 -14.34 -1.12 -9.26
C LEU A 186 -14.27 0.37 -8.92
N LYS A 187 -13.03 0.89 -8.98
CA LYS A 187 -12.63 2.31 -8.97
C LYS A 187 -13.00 3.13 -7.72
N SER A 188 -11.98 3.55 -6.94
CA SER A 188 -11.67 4.98 -6.79
C SER A 188 -10.34 5.20 -6.05
N PRO A 189 -9.44 6.08 -6.53
CA PRO A 189 -8.52 6.80 -5.65
C PRO A 189 -9.33 7.83 -4.85
N THR A 190 -9.00 8.10 -3.59
CA THR A 190 -9.65 9.12 -2.71
C THR A 190 -10.99 8.66 -2.08
N PRO A 191 -11.26 9.00 -0.80
CA PRO A 191 -12.39 8.49 -0.04
C PRO A 191 -13.70 9.08 -0.56
N VAL A 192 -14.54 8.22 -1.11
CA VAL A 192 -15.87 8.55 -1.62
C VAL A 192 -16.73 7.30 -1.44
N ILE A 193 -17.97 7.32 -0.93
CA ILE A 193 -18.89 8.34 -0.42
C ILE A 193 -20.06 7.55 0.23
N GLU A 194 -20.77 8.23 1.13
CA GLU A 194 -22.17 8.10 1.58
C GLU A 194 -22.92 6.75 1.67
N PRO A 195 -23.64 6.53 2.78
CA PRO A 195 -24.54 5.40 2.96
C PRO A 195 -25.88 5.64 2.25
N GLU A 196 -26.05 5.11 1.05
CA GLU A 196 -27.39 4.84 0.50
C GLU A 196 -27.54 3.36 0.18
N TYR A 197 -27.68 2.55 1.23
CA TYR A 197 -28.46 1.32 1.15
C TYR A 197 -29.27 1.17 2.44
N THR A 198 -30.43 1.81 2.47
CA THR A 198 -31.49 1.59 3.45
C THR A 198 -32.49 0.58 2.88
N PRO A 199 -32.43 -0.71 3.25
CA PRO A 199 -33.65 -1.47 3.42
C PRO A 199 -34.14 -1.14 4.82
N TYR A 200 -34.95 -0.08 4.95
CA TYR A 200 -35.83 0.06 6.11
C TYR A 200 -36.77 -1.14 6.11
N VAL A 201 -36.41 -2.21 6.82
CA VAL A 201 -37.41 -3.09 7.40
C VAL A 201 -37.78 -2.41 8.72
N GLN A 202 -38.89 -1.68 8.73
CA GLN A 202 -39.49 -1.22 9.98
C GLN A 202 -39.76 -2.46 10.84
N LEU A 203 -38.91 -2.69 11.84
CA LEU A 203 -39.27 -3.50 12.99
C LEU A 203 -40.06 -2.56 13.91
N THR A 204 -41.37 -2.50 13.69
CA THR A 204 -42.29 -1.89 14.64
C THR A 204 -42.43 -2.84 15.81
N ASP A 205 -41.73 -2.55 16.91
CA ASP A 205 -42.23 -2.91 18.23
C ASP A 205 -42.42 -1.60 18.98
N GLU A 206 -43.68 -1.21 19.11
CA GLU A 206 -44.13 -0.13 19.97
C GLU A 206 -43.59 -0.38 21.39
N LEU A 207 -42.69 0.49 21.85
CA LEU A 207 -42.31 0.54 23.25
C LEU A 207 -42.71 1.91 23.81
N GLU A 208 -43.65 1.82 24.75
CA GLU A 208 -44.22 2.90 25.53
C GLU A 208 -43.16 3.68 26.32
N GLU A 209 -43.52 4.93 26.62
CA GLU A 209 -42.72 5.97 27.27
C GLU A 209 -42.16 5.56 28.64
N GLY A 210 -40.85 5.78 28.83
CA GLY A 210 -40.24 5.82 30.16
C GLY A 210 -38.73 5.64 30.13
N GLU A 211 -38.00 6.74 30.35
CA GLU A 211 -36.53 6.86 30.45
C GLU A 211 -35.76 6.89 29.11
N LYS A 212 -35.25 8.09 28.77
CA LYS A 212 -34.28 8.29 27.68
C LYS A 212 -32.92 7.73 28.11
N GLU A 213 -32.78 6.41 28.10
CA GLU A 213 -31.48 5.85 27.70
C GLU A 213 -31.22 6.36 26.29
N GLU A 214 -30.04 6.94 26.03
CA GLU A 214 -29.61 7.23 24.67
C GLU A 214 -29.73 5.92 23.88
N GLN A 215 -30.77 5.80 23.05
CA GLN A 215 -31.01 4.60 22.26
C GLN A 215 -29.80 4.46 21.34
N GLU A 216 -28.89 3.56 21.68
CA GLU A 216 -27.72 3.25 20.86
C GLU A 216 -28.22 2.89 19.46
N GLU A 217 -27.85 3.68 18.45
CA GLU A 217 -28.25 3.41 17.08
C GLU A 217 -27.46 2.20 16.55
N PHE A 218 -28.10 1.36 15.75
CA PHE A 218 -27.47 0.16 15.19
C PHE A 218 -27.50 0.18 13.67
N TYR A 219 -26.43 -0.34 13.07
CA TYR A 219 -26.35 -0.62 11.65
C TYR A 219 -26.57 -2.12 11.38
N PRO A 220 -27.67 -2.50 10.69
CA PRO A 220 -27.86 -3.87 10.26
C PRO A 220 -26.81 -4.21 9.19
N THR A 221 -25.99 -5.21 9.50
CA THR A 221 -24.87 -5.67 8.68
C THR A 221 -25.08 -7.13 8.34
N ILE A 222 -24.89 -7.47 7.06
CA ILE A 222 -25.09 -8.82 6.56
C ILE A 222 -23.75 -9.51 6.43
N VAL A 223 -23.62 -10.64 7.12
CA VAL A 223 -22.40 -11.44 7.18
C VAL A 223 -22.73 -12.82 6.63
N PHE A 224 -22.13 -13.21 5.52
CA PHE A 224 -22.30 -14.57 5.00
C PHE A 224 -21.63 -15.56 5.97
N SER A 225 -22.22 -16.75 6.15
CA SER A 225 -21.56 -17.82 6.91
C SER A 225 -20.21 -18.21 6.29
N ALA A 226 -19.34 -18.87 7.05
CA ALA A 226 -18.02 -19.25 6.56
C ALA A 226 -18.11 -20.13 5.30
N GLY A 227 -19.06 -21.08 5.27
CA GLY A 227 -19.31 -21.91 4.09
C GLY A 227 -19.83 -21.10 2.89
N ALA A 228 -20.68 -20.09 3.11
CA ALA A 228 -21.12 -19.19 2.04
C ALA A 228 -19.99 -18.27 1.54
N ARG A 229 -19.11 -17.78 2.41
CA ARG A 229 -17.92 -17.00 2.00
C ARG A 229 -16.92 -17.86 1.21
N ASP A 230 -16.71 -19.12 1.61
CA ASP A 230 -15.89 -20.06 0.85
C ASP A 230 -16.46 -20.32 -0.55
N ALA A 231 -17.75 -20.61 -0.66
CA ALA A 231 -18.43 -20.80 -1.95
C ALA A 231 -18.31 -19.55 -2.84
N LEU A 232 -18.46 -18.36 -2.25
CA LEU A 232 -18.31 -17.09 -2.96
C LEU A 232 -16.89 -16.89 -3.50
N THR A 233 -15.87 -17.09 -2.67
CA THR A 233 -14.47 -16.95 -3.08
C THR A 233 -14.11 -17.95 -4.16
N LYS A 234 -14.57 -19.20 -4.06
CA LYS A 234 -14.40 -20.21 -5.12
C LYS A 234 -15.14 -19.87 -6.40
N ALA A 235 -16.29 -19.20 -6.31
CA ALA A 235 -17.00 -18.74 -7.49
C ALA A 235 -16.20 -17.66 -8.25
N ILE A 236 -15.66 -16.67 -7.53
CA ILE A 236 -14.92 -15.53 -8.09
C ILE A 236 -13.53 -15.95 -8.59
N TYR A 237 -12.77 -16.70 -7.80
CA TYR A 237 -11.34 -16.97 -8.07
C TYR A 237 -11.05 -18.39 -8.57
N GLY A 238 -12.07 -19.25 -8.65
CA GLY A 238 -11.92 -20.62 -9.11
C GLY A 238 -10.85 -21.41 -8.38
N THR A 239 -9.92 -22.01 -9.14
CA THR A 239 -8.80 -22.80 -8.63
C THR A 239 -7.74 -21.96 -7.89
N HIS A 240 -7.84 -20.63 -7.95
CA HIS A 240 -6.96 -19.71 -7.22
C HIS A 240 -7.52 -19.30 -5.86
N ALA A 241 -8.76 -19.66 -5.55
CA ALA A 241 -9.36 -19.43 -4.25
C ALA A 241 -8.53 -20.11 -3.15
N LYS A 242 -8.04 -19.32 -2.20
CA LYS A 242 -7.32 -19.80 -1.02
C LYS A 242 -8.33 -20.13 0.09
N SER A 243 -7.97 -21.09 0.93
CA SER A 243 -8.83 -21.56 2.01
C SER A 243 -8.75 -20.66 3.25
N LEU A 244 -9.86 -20.56 4.00
CA LEU A 244 -9.86 -19.98 5.34
C LEU A 244 -9.87 -21.13 6.34
N TYR A 245 -8.91 -21.17 7.24
CA TYR A 245 -8.85 -22.21 8.25
C TYR A 245 -9.16 -21.58 9.62
N ALA A 246 -10.36 -21.83 10.14
CA ALA A 246 -10.70 -21.43 11.50
C ALA A 246 -9.66 -22.02 12.48
N SER A 247 -9.04 -21.14 13.27
CA SER A 247 -8.01 -21.46 14.24
C SER A 247 -8.37 -20.87 15.60
N LEU A 248 -8.18 -21.68 16.65
CA LEU A 248 -8.48 -21.27 18.01
C LEU A 248 -7.23 -20.73 18.70
N GLY A 249 -7.44 -19.72 19.53
CA GLY A 249 -6.42 -19.13 20.38
C GLY A 249 -5.43 -18.25 19.62
N ARG A 250 -4.35 -17.87 20.31
CA ARG A 250 -3.28 -17.06 19.72
C ARG A 250 -2.38 -17.92 18.84
N PHE A 251 -2.15 -17.46 17.62
CA PHE A 251 -1.19 -18.05 16.70
C PHE A 251 -0.12 -17.02 16.33
N ASN A 252 1.10 -17.49 16.08
CA ASN A 252 2.23 -16.64 15.79
C ASN A 252 2.52 -16.58 14.28
N ILE A 253 3.56 -15.85 13.91
CA ILE A 253 3.97 -15.66 12.51
C ILE A 253 4.31 -16.97 11.77
N ASP A 254 4.86 -17.97 12.46
CA ASP A 254 5.18 -19.28 11.88
C ASP A 254 3.90 -20.09 11.56
N ASP A 255 2.82 -19.88 12.33
CA ASP A 255 1.52 -20.52 12.07
C ASP A 255 0.84 -19.89 10.85
N ILE A 256 0.92 -18.56 10.71
CA ILE A 256 0.46 -17.88 9.50
C ILE A 256 1.23 -18.38 8.28
N GLU A 257 2.56 -18.46 8.35
CA GLU A 257 3.37 -18.99 7.25
C GLU A 257 2.93 -20.39 6.85
N ARG A 258 2.72 -21.27 7.83
CA ARG A 258 2.24 -22.63 7.58
C ARG A 258 0.90 -22.62 6.85
N SER A 259 0.00 -21.72 7.22
CA SER A 259 -1.31 -21.59 6.57
C SER A 259 -1.19 -21.11 5.11
N ILE A 260 -0.34 -20.10 4.86
CA ILE A 260 -0.08 -19.55 3.53
C ILE A 260 0.54 -20.61 2.62
N ARG A 261 1.56 -21.33 3.10
CA ARG A 261 2.18 -22.44 2.35
C ARG A 261 1.23 -23.61 2.09
N ASN A 262 0.14 -23.72 2.84
CA ASN A 262 -0.96 -24.65 2.60
C ASN A 262 -2.11 -24.00 1.80
N TYR A 263 -1.82 -23.01 0.95
CA TYR A 263 -2.78 -22.31 0.09
C TYR A 263 -4.00 -21.75 0.85
N GLY A 264 -3.78 -21.20 2.05
CA GLY A 264 -4.86 -20.62 2.82
C GLY A 264 -4.39 -19.62 3.87
N ARG A 265 -5.30 -19.26 4.76
CA ARG A 265 -5.07 -18.32 5.86
C ARG A 265 -5.73 -18.83 7.12
N TYR A 266 -4.97 -18.89 8.21
CA TYR A 266 -5.56 -19.11 9.53
C TYR A 266 -6.38 -17.88 9.92
N ALA A 267 -7.59 -18.13 10.41
CA ALA A 267 -8.52 -17.10 10.86
C ALA A 267 -8.80 -17.26 12.34
N SER A 268 -8.61 -16.17 13.07
CA SER A 268 -8.92 -16.12 14.50
C SER A 268 -10.38 -16.49 14.73
N THR A 269 -10.62 -17.45 15.62
CA THR A 269 -11.97 -17.89 15.99
C THR A 269 -12.03 -18.10 17.50
N ALA A 270 -13.05 -17.57 18.14
CA ALA A 270 -13.17 -17.63 19.60
C ALA A 270 -13.88 -18.90 20.05
N TYR A 271 -13.44 -19.44 21.18
CA TYR A 271 -13.96 -20.67 21.75
C TYR A 271 -14.07 -20.56 23.28
N PRO A 272 -15.12 -21.14 23.91
CA PRO A 272 -15.29 -21.06 25.36
C PRO A 272 -14.07 -21.52 26.16
N GLY A 273 -13.44 -20.60 26.89
CA GLY A 273 -12.32 -20.89 27.79
C GLY A 273 -10.95 -20.94 27.12
N VAL A 274 -10.82 -20.49 25.86
CA VAL A 274 -9.55 -20.27 25.16
C VAL A 274 -9.18 -18.80 25.26
N GLU A 275 -7.89 -18.50 25.40
CA GLU A 275 -7.41 -17.12 25.36
C GLU A 275 -7.43 -16.61 23.91
N ASP A 276 -8.17 -15.54 23.70
CA ASP A 276 -8.39 -14.96 22.37
C ASP A 276 -7.29 -13.97 21.97
N GLU A 277 -7.10 -13.83 20.66
CA GLU A 277 -6.40 -12.68 20.09
C GLU A 277 -7.27 -11.43 20.26
N THR A 278 -6.63 -10.30 20.60
CA THR A 278 -7.35 -9.06 20.93
C THR A 278 -6.95 -7.89 20.06
N SER A 279 -6.00 -8.08 19.13
CA SER A 279 -5.56 -7.00 18.25
C SER A 279 -4.95 -7.44 16.93
N PHE A 280 -5.06 -6.59 15.91
CA PHE A 280 -4.35 -6.69 14.63
C PHE A 280 -3.90 -5.29 14.21
N HIS A 281 -2.73 -5.13 13.56
CA HIS A 281 -2.23 -3.82 13.11
C HIS A 281 -2.35 -2.67 14.16
N LYS A 282 -2.16 -3.00 15.45
CA LYS A 282 -2.34 -2.11 16.61
C LYS A 282 -3.79 -1.66 16.89
N VAL A 283 -4.76 -2.19 16.16
CA VAL A 283 -6.20 -2.04 16.40
C VAL A 283 -6.61 -3.08 17.44
N ILE A 284 -7.16 -2.63 18.57
CA ILE A 284 -7.78 -3.52 19.56
C ILE A 284 -9.17 -3.88 19.03
N ALA A 285 -9.45 -5.17 18.87
CA ALA A 285 -10.69 -5.64 18.28
C ALA A 285 -11.11 -6.99 18.86
N ARG A 286 -12.43 -7.26 18.84
CA ARG A 286 -12.97 -8.59 19.16
C ARG A 286 -12.60 -9.60 18.09
N VAL A 287 -12.61 -10.88 18.47
CA VAL A 287 -12.23 -11.99 17.58
C VAL A 287 -13.01 -12.01 16.28
N PHE A 288 -14.30 -11.67 16.28
CA PHE A 288 -15.08 -11.57 15.05
C PHE A 288 -14.43 -10.63 14.01
N PHE A 289 -13.93 -9.46 14.42
CA PHE A 289 -13.27 -8.53 13.52
C PHE A 289 -11.90 -9.04 13.05
N LEU A 290 -11.20 -9.80 13.92
CA LEU A 290 -9.98 -10.52 13.54
C LEU A 290 -10.28 -11.60 12.47
N THR A 291 -11.39 -12.33 12.61
CA THR A 291 -11.85 -13.29 11.58
C THR A 291 -12.11 -12.58 10.25
N LEU A 292 -12.79 -11.43 10.27
CA LEU A 292 -13.06 -10.65 9.05
C LEU A 292 -11.78 -10.07 8.42
N HIS A 293 -10.82 -9.67 9.25
CA HIS A 293 -9.48 -9.27 8.82
C HIS A 293 -8.76 -10.41 8.10
N ASP A 294 -8.72 -11.60 8.70
CA ASP A 294 -8.09 -12.77 8.09
C ASP A 294 -8.82 -13.23 6.80
N GLU A 295 -10.15 -13.07 6.74
CA GLU A 295 -10.95 -13.25 5.52
C GLU A 295 -10.58 -12.23 4.43
N ALA A 296 -10.32 -10.97 4.79
CA ALA A 296 -9.86 -9.96 3.84
C ALA A 296 -8.49 -10.34 3.27
N HIS A 297 -7.53 -10.77 4.12
CA HIS A 297 -6.25 -11.29 3.65
C HIS A 297 -6.42 -12.50 2.73
N ARG A 298 -7.27 -13.48 3.12
CA ARG A 298 -7.57 -14.64 2.27
C ARG A 298 -8.06 -14.23 0.89
N ARG A 299 -8.93 -13.22 0.80
CA ARG A 299 -9.41 -12.70 -0.48
C ARG A 299 -8.28 -12.06 -1.28
N LEU A 300 -7.47 -11.20 -0.67
CA LEU A 300 -6.32 -10.58 -1.32
C LEU A 300 -5.37 -11.62 -1.91
N ILE A 301 -4.98 -12.64 -1.14
CA ILE A 301 -4.10 -13.71 -1.65
C ILE A 301 -4.79 -14.62 -2.70
N SER A 302 -6.12 -14.67 -2.73
CA SER A 302 -6.89 -15.39 -3.76
C SER A 302 -6.94 -14.64 -5.09
N THR A 303 -6.70 -13.32 -5.08
CA THR A 303 -6.57 -12.53 -6.31
C THR A 303 -5.31 -12.92 -7.09
N ILE A 304 -4.27 -13.39 -6.40
CA ILE A 304 -2.96 -13.73 -6.94
C ILE A 304 -3.05 -15.10 -7.65
N PRO A 305 -2.67 -15.19 -8.94
CA PRO A 305 -2.59 -16.46 -9.65
C PRO A 305 -1.65 -17.45 -8.95
N ASN A 306 -1.99 -18.74 -8.94
CA ASN A 306 -1.25 -19.75 -8.16
C ASN A 306 0.25 -19.80 -8.52
N PHE A 307 0.59 -19.71 -9.82
CA PHE A 307 2.01 -19.71 -10.23
C PHE A 307 2.77 -18.51 -9.65
N ALA A 308 2.15 -17.33 -9.56
CA ALA A 308 2.77 -16.11 -9.04
C ALA A 308 2.86 -16.14 -7.51
N PHE A 309 1.84 -16.69 -6.85
CA PHE A 309 1.83 -16.97 -5.42
C PHE A 309 2.98 -17.91 -5.03
N ASP A 310 3.13 -19.02 -5.75
CA ASP A 310 4.20 -20.00 -5.51
C ASP A 310 5.58 -19.42 -5.82
N ALA A 311 5.72 -18.67 -6.92
CA ALA A 311 6.96 -17.96 -7.25
C ALA A 311 7.36 -16.93 -6.19
N LEU A 312 6.39 -16.24 -5.57
CA LEU A 312 6.66 -15.30 -4.48
C LEU A 312 7.12 -16.02 -3.21
N LEU A 313 6.51 -17.17 -2.88
CA LEU A 313 6.99 -18.02 -1.77
C LEU A 313 8.42 -18.53 -2.02
N GLN A 314 8.71 -18.95 -3.25
CA GLN A 314 10.07 -19.32 -3.66
C GLN A 314 11.04 -18.13 -3.52
N ALA A 315 10.62 -16.91 -3.90
CA ALA A 315 11.45 -15.72 -3.74
C ALA A 315 11.80 -15.47 -2.26
N ILE A 316 10.82 -15.61 -1.35
CA ILE A 316 11.05 -15.52 0.10
C ILE A 316 12.05 -16.60 0.56
N ASP A 317 11.90 -17.84 0.08
CA ASP A 317 12.78 -18.94 0.45
C ASP A 317 14.21 -18.73 -0.03
N VAL A 318 14.41 -18.20 -1.24
CA VAL A 318 15.73 -17.78 -1.74
C VAL A 318 16.35 -16.75 -0.81
N ILE A 319 15.62 -15.70 -0.43
CA ILE A 319 16.16 -14.69 0.49
C ILE A 319 16.55 -15.33 1.82
N ARG A 320 15.69 -16.15 2.41
CA ARG A 320 15.97 -16.81 3.69
C ARG A 320 17.20 -17.72 3.62
N GLU A 321 17.29 -18.55 2.58
CA GLU A 321 18.41 -19.47 2.37
C GLU A 321 19.73 -18.70 2.19
N LYS A 322 19.74 -17.70 1.29
CA LYS A 322 20.96 -16.99 0.91
C LYS A 322 21.44 -15.97 1.94
N THR A 323 20.56 -15.51 2.83
CA THR A 323 20.88 -14.52 3.87
C THR A 323 20.87 -15.08 5.29
N ASN A 324 20.45 -16.34 5.46
CA ASN A 324 20.25 -16.98 6.76
C ASN A 324 19.31 -16.19 7.70
N THR A 325 18.38 -15.41 7.15
CA THR A 325 17.44 -14.57 7.92
C THR A 325 16.04 -15.15 7.83
N LYS A 326 15.55 -15.80 8.91
CA LYS A 326 14.18 -16.36 8.95
C LYS A 326 13.11 -15.26 8.93
N TRP A 327 13.26 -14.24 9.77
CA TRP A 327 12.25 -13.19 9.99
C TRP A 327 12.82 -11.76 10.00
N SER A 328 12.31 -10.95 9.09
CA SER A 328 12.35 -9.48 9.09
C SER A 328 10.92 -8.95 8.89
N LYS A 329 10.70 -7.65 9.11
CA LYS A 329 9.37 -7.06 8.84
C LYS A 329 9.07 -7.08 7.34
N GLU A 330 10.09 -6.94 6.48
CA GLU A 330 9.93 -7.10 5.03
C GLU A 330 9.51 -8.53 4.66
N ILE A 331 10.15 -9.57 5.21
CA ILE A 331 9.76 -10.97 4.97
C ILE A 331 8.32 -11.18 5.41
N TRP A 332 7.93 -10.65 6.58
CA TRP A 332 6.56 -10.73 7.05
C TRP A 332 5.59 -10.05 6.08
N ASP A 333 5.83 -8.79 5.70
CA ASP A 333 4.93 -8.04 4.82
C ASP A 333 4.77 -8.70 3.44
N THR A 334 5.86 -9.28 2.92
CA THR A 334 5.84 -10.02 1.65
C THR A 334 5.11 -11.36 1.77
N LEU A 335 5.22 -12.05 2.91
CA LEU A 335 4.50 -13.31 3.17
C LEU A 335 3.01 -13.08 3.45
N ASP A 336 2.66 -11.98 4.11
CA ASP A 336 1.28 -11.61 4.44
C ASP A 336 0.48 -11.24 3.18
N MET A 337 1.19 -10.95 2.07
CA MET A 337 0.68 -10.82 0.69
C MET A 337 -0.55 -9.94 0.59
N GLU A 338 -0.54 -8.84 1.35
CA GLU A 338 -1.62 -7.86 1.41
C GLU A 338 -1.61 -6.98 0.14
N VAL A 339 -1.89 -7.61 -1.01
CA VAL A 339 -1.75 -7.00 -2.34
C VAL A 339 -3.12 -6.83 -2.99
N GLY A 340 -3.47 -5.58 -3.30
CA GLY A 340 -4.69 -5.24 -4.04
C GLY A 340 -4.54 -5.21 -5.58
N GLU A 341 -3.32 -5.37 -6.10
CA GLU A 341 -2.97 -5.21 -7.52
C GLU A 341 -3.83 -6.07 -8.46
N PHE A 342 -4.27 -7.26 -8.02
CA PHE A 342 -4.99 -8.23 -8.86
C PHE A 342 -6.49 -8.35 -8.55
N LEU A 343 -7.04 -7.45 -7.74
CA LEU A 343 -8.45 -7.48 -7.29
C LEU A 343 -9.45 -7.49 -8.45
N ASN A 344 -9.12 -6.82 -9.56
CA ASN A 344 -10.01 -6.64 -10.71
C ASN A 344 -9.70 -7.56 -11.88
N GLU A 345 -8.74 -8.47 -11.72
CA GLU A 345 -8.33 -9.36 -12.81
C GLU A 345 -9.37 -10.46 -13.05
N THR A 346 -9.50 -10.89 -14.30
CA THR A 346 -10.44 -11.95 -14.69
C THR A 346 -9.88 -13.34 -14.43
N GLN A 347 -10.74 -14.37 -14.45
CA GLN A 347 -10.28 -15.76 -14.38
C GLN A 347 -9.31 -16.10 -15.54
N ALA A 348 -9.58 -15.60 -16.74
CA ALA A 348 -8.70 -15.78 -17.91
C ALA A 348 -7.29 -15.18 -17.70
N PHE A 349 -7.19 -14.05 -17.00
CA PHE A 349 -5.89 -13.49 -16.60
C PHE A 349 -5.15 -14.43 -15.64
N ARG A 350 -5.84 -15.01 -14.66
CA ARG A 350 -5.20 -15.88 -13.67
C ARG A 350 -4.78 -17.25 -14.23
N ASP A 351 -5.55 -17.77 -15.19
CA ASP A 351 -5.31 -19.05 -15.86
C ASP A 351 -4.33 -18.95 -17.04
N GLN A 352 -3.70 -17.80 -17.27
CA GLN A 352 -2.84 -17.62 -18.42
C GLN A 352 -1.69 -18.65 -18.46
N PRO A 353 -1.39 -19.22 -19.64
CA PRO A 353 -0.39 -20.28 -19.79
C PRO A 353 0.98 -19.80 -20.28
N SER A 354 1.09 -18.54 -20.74
CA SER A 354 2.30 -18.03 -21.39
C SER A 354 3.38 -17.70 -20.37
N SER A 355 4.61 -18.19 -20.59
CA SER A 355 5.77 -17.83 -19.77
C SER A 355 5.98 -16.32 -19.70
N ASP A 356 5.71 -15.60 -20.80
CA ASP A 356 5.86 -14.15 -20.85
C ASP A 356 4.84 -13.46 -19.95
N ALA A 357 3.56 -13.84 -20.08
CA ALA A 357 2.50 -13.30 -19.23
C ALA A 357 2.70 -13.68 -17.76
N ARG A 358 3.22 -14.88 -17.46
CA ARG A 358 3.58 -15.31 -16.09
C ARG A 358 4.68 -14.47 -15.51
N THR A 359 5.75 -14.25 -16.27
CA THR A 359 6.86 -13.40 -15.83
C THR A 359 6.42 -11.95 -15.61
N GLN A 360 5.61 -11.39 -16.52
CA GLN A 360 5.07 -10.04 -16.34
C GLN A 360 4.16 -9.92 -15.11
N THR A 361 3.32 -10.93 -14.86
CA THR A 361 2.47 -10.98 -13.66
C THR A 361 3.30 -11.08 -12.39
N PHE A 362 4.34 -11.91 -12.39
CA PHE A 362 5.26 -12.02 -11.27
C PHE A 362 6.00 -10.71 -11.03
N SER A 363 6.50 -10.04 -12.09
CA SER A 363 7.13 -8.72 -11.98
C SER A 363 6.19 -7.66 -11.41
N ARG A 364 4.90 -7.65 -11.81
CA ARG A 364 3.86 -6.80 -11.19
C ARG A 364 3.70 -7.10 -9.70
N LEU A 365 3.67 -8.38 -9.32
CA LEU A 365 3.55 -8.80 -7.92
C LEU A 365 4.76 -8.38 -7.07
N LEU A 366 5.99 -8.53 -7.58
CA LEU A 366 7.21 -8.09 -6.88
C LEU A 366 7.21 -6.57 -6.62
N ASN A 367 6.60 -5.81 -7.52
CA ASN A 367 6.43 -4.36 -7.43
C ASN A 367 5.16 -3.90 -6.70
N ALA A 368 4.35 -4.83 -6.22
CA ALA A 368 3.09 -4.48 -5.61
C ALA A 368 3.29 -3.71 -4.31
N LYS A 369 2.30 -2.87 -3.99
CA LYS A 369 2.23 -2.15 -2.74
C LYS A 369 1.37 -2.89 -1.72
N VAL A 370 1.69 -2.73 -0.45
CA VAL A 370 0.81 -3.06 0.69
C VAL A 370 -0.47 -2.27 0.53
N TYR A 371 -1.59 -2.98 0.44
CA TYR A 371 -2.89 -2.43 0.14
C TYR A 371 -3.34 -1.36 1.15
N THR A 372 -3.11 -1.58 2.45
CA THR A 372 -3.52 -0.63 3.51
C THR A 372 -2.54 0.53 3.76
N GLU A 373 -1.31 0.47 3.26
CA GLU A 373 -0.24 1.41 3.65
C GLU A 373 0.35 2.21 2.46
N ASP A 374 -0.17 2.02 1.22
CA ASP A 374 0.30 2.63 -0.05
C ASP A 374 1.84 2.71 -0.19
N ARG A 375 2.50 1.70 0.35
CA ARG A 375 3.95 1.55 0.34
C ARG A 375 4.32 0.21 -0.30
N PRO A 376 5.57 0.01 -0.69
CA PRO A 376 6.04 -1.25 -1.28
C PRO A 376 5.81 -2.43 -0.34
N MET A 377 5.42 -3.59 -0.90
CA MET A 377 5.19 -4.85 -0.16
C MET A 377 6.45 -5.37 0.54
N GLY A 378 7.63 -4.83 0.19
CA GLY A 378 8.88 -5.10 0.87
C GLY A 378 9.92 -5.65 -0.09
N LEU A 379 10.51 -6.80 0.26
CA LEU A 379 11.80 -7.35 -0.20
C LEU A 379 12.19 -7.14 -1.68
N PHE A 380 11.25 -7.01 -2.60
CA PHE A 380 11.51 -7.16 -4.03
C PHE A 380 11.18 -5.95 -4.88
N THR A 381 11.08 -4.76 -4.30
CA THR A 381 10.94 -3.50 -5.05
C THR A 381 11.84 -3.43 -6.30
N ASP A 382 11.28 -2.98 -7.43
CA ASP A 382 11.98 -2.64 -8.66
C ASP A 382 12.85 -1.39 -8.48
N SER A 383 13.99 -1.60 -7.86
CA SER A 383 14.97 -0.58 -7.56
C SER A 383 16.35 -1.22 -7.49
N PRO A 384 17.35 -0.67 -8.19
CA PRO A 384 18.72 -1.17 -8.11
C PRO A 384 19.38 -0.83 -6.77
N PHE A 385 18.70 -0.08 -5.90
CA PHE A 385 19.17 0.23 -4.54
C PHE A 385 18.78 -0.85 -3.52
N ILE A 386 17.97 -1.84 -3.90
CA ILE A 386 17.45 -2.87 -2.99
C ILE A 386 18.21 -4.19 -3.21
N GLU A 387 18.99 -4.60 -2.22
CA GLU A 387 19.94 -5.71 -2.33
C GLU A 387 19.26 -7.08 -2.44
N THR A 388 18.10 -7.22 -1.82
CA THR A 388 17.26 -8.42 -1.92
C THR A 388 16.68 -8.60 -3.33
N THR A 389 16.42 -7.51 -4.06
CA THR A 389 16.02 -7.58 -5.47
C THR A 389 17.17 -8.11 -6.34
N TRP A 390 18.40 -7.61 -6.12
CA TRP A 390 19.58 -8.14 -6.79
C TRP A 390 19.80 -9.63 -6.51
N LEU A 391 19.67 -10.04 -5.25
CA LEU A 391 19.81 -11.44 -4.86
C LEU A 391 18.81 -12.34 -5.59
N LEU A 392 17.55 -11.90 -5.68
CA LEU A 392 16.50 -12.61 -6.42
C LEU A 392 16.80 -12.67 -7.92
N MET A 393 17.17 -11.55 -8.55
CA MET A 393 17.47 -11.52 -9.99
C MET A 393 18.68 -12.39 -10.34
N ILE A 394 19.71 -12.42 -9.48
CA ILE A 394 20.87 -13.32 -9.64
C ILE A 394 20.41 -14.77 -9.58
N ASP A 395 19.59 -15.13 -8.59
CA ASP A 395 19.07 -16.50 -8.45
C ASP A 395 18.24 -16.92 -9.66
N ILE A 396 17.38 -16.03 -10.19
CA ILE A 396 16.60 -16.28 -11.41
C ILE A 396 17.52 -16.59 -12.60
N VAL A 397 18.58 -15.80 -12.81
CA VAL A 397 19.48 -15.95 -13.97
C VAL A 397 20.42 -17.17 -13.84
N LEU A 398 20.90 -17.46 -12.63
CA LEU A 398 21.84 -18.55 -12.38
C LEU A 398 21.13 -19.90 -12.18
N ASN A 399 19.97 -19.91 -11.54
CA ASN A 399 19.21 -21.10 -11.18
C ASN A 399 17.92 -21.25 -12.00
N LYS A 400 17.97 -20.92 -13.29
CA LYS A 400 16.80 -20.91 -14.21
C LYS A 400 15.86 -22.10 -14.08
N LYS A 401 16.40 -23.32 -13.92
CA LYS A 401 15.60 -24.55 -13.78
C LYS A 401 14.64 -24.51 -12.58
N ASN A 402 15.04 -23.86 -11.48
CA ASN A 402 14.21 -23.73 -10.29
C ASN A 402 13.04 -22.75 -10.51
N TRP A 403 13.19 -21.80 -11.44
CA TRP A 403 12.18 -20.79 -11.76
C TRP A 403 11.27 -21.21 -12.92
N GLN A 404 11.76 -22.07 -13.81
CA GLN A 404 10.99 -22.66 -14.92
C GLN A 404 9.79 -23.49 -14.44
N ILE A 405 9.83 -24.08 -13.24
CA ILE A 405 8.68 -24.81 -12.68
C ILE A 405 7.46 -23.91 -12.46
N PHE A 406 7.69 -22.61 -12.26
CA PHE A 406 6.66 -21.57 -12.16
C PHE A 406 6.44 -20.83 -13.48
N SER A 407 7.14 -21.25 -14.55
CA SER A 407 7.18 -20.59 -15.86
C SER A 407 7.64 -19.13 -15.79
N ILE A 408 8.64 -18.86 -14.94
CA ILE A 408 9.31 -17.56 -14.88
C ILE A 408 10.58 -17.63 -15.75
N ASP A 409 10.70 -16.71 -16.70
CA ASP A 409 11.82 -16.61 -17.64
C ASP A 409 12.49 -15.24 -17.49
N GLU A 410 13.80 -15.21 -17.23
CA GLU A 410 14.53 -13.95 -17.07
C GLU A 410 14.44 -13.02 -18.30
N ASN A 411 14.25 -13.59 -19.49
CA ASN A 411 14.19 -12.81 -20.73
C ASN A 411 12.83 -12.12 -20.92
N ALA A 412 11.80 -12.59 -20.23
CA ALA A 412 10.44 -12.09 -20.32
C ALA A 412 10.10 -10.98 -19.29
N PHE A 413 11.06 -10.56 -18.46
CA PHE A 413 10.88 -9.39 -17.61
C PHE A 413 10.67 -8.12 -18.46
N PRO A 414 9.78 -7.19 -18.05
CA PRO A 414 9.40 -6.06 -18.90
C PRO A 414 10.56 -5.12 -19.20
N GLU A 415 10.72 -4.73 -20.46
CA GLU A 415 11.71 -3.72 -20.88
C GLU A 415 11.46 -2.37 -20.20
N GLY A 416 12.54 -1.62 -19.93
CA GLY A 416 12.47 -0.32 -19.24
C GLY A 416 12.23 -0.40 -17.72
N THR A 417 12.17 -1.61 -17.15
CA THR A 417 12.18 -1.82 -15.69
C THR A 417 13.60 -2.00 -15.17
N PHE A 418 13.83 -1.70 -13.88
CA PHE A 418 15.14 -1.97 -13.30
C PHE A 418 15.41 -3.47 -13.17
N TYR A 419 14.40 -4.33 -13.01
CA TYR A 419 14.59 -5.78 -13.08
C TYR A 419 15.29 -6.19 -14.37
N LYS A 420 14.85 -5.66 -15.51
CA LYS A 420 15.44 -5.99 -16.81
C LYS A 420 16.88 -5.46 -16.92
N ASP A 421 17.12 -4.24 -16.46
CA ASP A 421 18.48 -3.67 -16.41
C ASP A 421 19.42 -4.49 -15.51
N MET A 422 18.93 -4.95 -14.36
CA MET A 422 19.65 -5.83 -13.43
C MET A 422 19.97 -7.17 -14.11
N ILE A 423 18.97 -7.82 -14.74
CA ILE A 423 19.15 -9.08 -15.46
C ILE A 423 20.19 -8.94 -16.58
N ASN A 424 20.13 -7.86 -17.37
CA ASN A 424 21.10 -7.58 -18.42
C ASN A 424 22.52 -7.41 -17.84
N CYS A 425 22.65 -6.70 -16.71
CA CYS A 425 23.92 -6.56 -15.99
C CYS A 425 24.47 -7.92 -15.51
N ILE A 426 23.61 -8.75 -14.93
CA ILE A 426 23.96 -10.09 -14.44
C ILE A 426 24.39 -10.99 -15.60
N GLN A 427 23.65 -11.01 -16.71
CA GLN A 427 23.98 -11.81 -17.89
C GLN A 427 25.34 -11.42 -18.48
N LYS A 428 25.64 -10.11 -18.57
CA LYS A 428 26.94 -9.61 -19.02
C LYS A 428 28.11 -10.08 -18.14
N ASN A 429 27.85 -10.31 -16.85
CA ASN A 429 28.86 -10.66 -15.86
C ASN A 429 28.75 -12.11 -15.35
N LYS A 430 27.98 -12.95 -16.04
CA LYS A 430 27.65 -14.31 -15.60
C LYS A 430 28.86 -15.17 -15.26
N LEU A 431 29.92 -15.14 -16.09
CA LEU A 431 31.13 -15.92 -15.85
C LEU A 431 31.86 -15.56 -14.55
N ALA A 432 31.78 -14.29 -14.12
CA ALA A 432 32.37 -13.86 -12.85
C ALA A 432 31.50 -14.33 -11.67
N LEU A 433 30.18 -14.26 -11.81
CA LEU A 433 29.23 -14.74 -10.81
C LEU A 433 29.30 -16.25 -10.58
N ASP A 434 29.42 -17.03 -11.66
CA ASP A 434 29.54 -18.50 -11.59
C ASP A 434 30.80 -18.95 -10.81
N ARG A 435 31.81 -18.08 -10.67
CA ARG A 435 33.04 -18.34 -9.92
C ARG A 435 32.99 -17.87 -8.47
N GLU A 436 32.06 -16.97 -8.13
CA GLU A 436 31.89 -16.47 -6.77
C GLU A 436 30.78 -17.29 -6.09
N ALA A 437 31.16 -18.09 -5.08
CA ALA A 437 30.22 -18.97 -4.39
C ALA A 437 29.36 -18.24 -3.34
N SER A 438 29.81 -17.08 -2.85
CA SER A 438 29.10 -16.32 -1.82
C SER A 438 28.00 -15.46 -2.44
N PRO A 439 26.71 -15.71 -2.12
CA PRO A 439 25.59 -14.91 -2.63
C PRO A 439 25.72 -13.42 -2.25
N VAL A 440 26.29 -13.14 -1.08
CA VAL A 440 26.57 -11.78 -0.63
C VAL A 440 27.56 -11.09 -1.56
N LYS A 441 28.68 -11.76 -1.86
CA LYS A 441 29.71 -11.19 -2.74
C LYS A 441 29.19 -11.04 -4.17
N GLN A 442 28.38 -11.98 -4.65
CA GLN A 442 27.68 -11.87 -5.93
C GLN A 442 26.84 -10.59 -6.02
N VAL A 443 25.98 -10.32 -5.02
CA VAL A 443 25.16 -9.10 -4.97
C VAL A 443 26.05 -7.85 -4.93
N ALA A 444 27.04 -7.83 -4.03
CA ALA A 444 27.95 -6.71 -3.88
C ALA A 444 28.71 -6.39 -5.19
N MET A 445 29.18 -7.42 -5.90
CA MET A 445 29.82 -7.29 -7.20
C MET A 445 28.89 -6.70 -8.25
N MET A 446 27.66 -7.21 -8.36
CA MET A 446 26.71 -6.72 -9.37
C MET A 446 26.28 -5.28 -9.09
N MET A 447 26.03 -4.94 -7.84
CA MET A 447 25.71 -3.56 -7.46
C MET A 447 26.88 -2.63 -7.78
N ALA A 448 28.12 -2.98 -7.38
CA ALA A 448 29.30 -2.17 -7.67
C ALA A 448 29.46 -1.96 -9.19
N GLN A 449 29.31 -3.01 -9.99
CA GLN A 449 29.36 -2.92 -11.45
C GLN A 449 28.23 -2.07 -12.02
N TYR A 450 27.00 -2.24 -11.54
CA TYR A 450 25.83 -1.50 -12.00
C TYR A 450 25.98 0.01 -11.75
N PHE A 451 26.56 0.39 -10.61
CA PHE A 451 26.79 1.78 -10.24
C PHE A 451 28.16 2.33 -10.69
N ASN A 452 28.96 1.55 -11.43
CA ASN A 452 30.32 1.91 -11.85
C ASN A 452 31.24 2.28 -10.67
N LEU A 453 31.10 1.56 -9.55
CA LEU A 453 31.88 1.73 -8.34
C LEU A 453 33.02 0.71 -8.27
N PRO A 454 34.17 1.05 -7.66
CA PRO A 454 35.25 0.11 -7.46
C PRO A 454 34.80 -1.00 -6.50
N ALA A 455 34.88 -2.26 -6.93
CA ALA A 455 34.65 -3.41 -6.08
C ALA A 455 35.85 -3.57 -5.12
N GLN A 456 35.88 -2.80 -4.03
CA GLN A 456 36.91 -2.92 -3.01
C GLN A 456 36.56 -4.01 -1.99
N ASN A 457 37.61 -4.65 -1.44
CA ASN A 457 37.61 -5.72 -0.46
C ASN A 457 36.22 -6.24 0.01
N LEU A 458 35.71 -7.25 -0.69
CA LEU A 458 34.39 -7.84 -0.41
C LEU A 458 34.40 -8.85 0.74
N ASP A 459 35.54 -9.06 1.43
CA ASP A 459 35.69 -10.13 2.41
C ASP A 459 34.84 -9.91 3.68
N ASP A 460 34.53 -8.67 4.03
CA ASP A 460 33.74 -8.31 5.22
C ASP A 460 32.27 -7.98 4.90
N VAL A 461 31.80 -8.25 3.67
CA VAL A 461 30.43 -7.94 3.27
C VAL A 461 29.48 -9.05 3.74
N LYS A 462 28.36 -8.68 4.35
CA LYS A 462 27.31 -9.61 4.83
C LYS A 462 25.92 -8.97 4.78
N PHE A 463 24.90 -9.80 4.65
CA PHE A 463 23.53 -9.38 4.92
C PHE A 463 23.33 -9.23 6.43
N GLU A 464 22.78 -8.09 6.84
CA GLU A 464 22.39 -7.81 8.21
C GLU A 464 20.97 -7.28 8.27
N LYS A 465 20.29 -7.61 9.37
CA LYS A 465 18.99 -7.02 9.68
C LYS A 465 19.20 -5.66 10.35
N GLN A 466 18.81 -4.59 9.66
CA GLN A 466 18.82 -3.23 10.20
C GLN A 466 17.38 -2.78 10.46
N GLY A 467 16.97 -2.84 11.73
CA GLY A 467 15.60 -2.55 12.15
C GLY A 467 14.60 -3.51 11.50
N ARG A 468 13.83 -3.00 10.54
CA ARG A 468 12.79 -3.73 9.81
C ARG A 468 13.31 -4.45 8.56
N TYR A 469 14.49 -4.05 8.08
CA TYR A 469 14.95 -4.34 6.73
C TYR A 469 16.17 -5.26 6.71
N LEU A 470 16.36 -5.95 5.58
CA LEU A 470 17.55 -6.70 5.25
C LEU A 470 18.42 -5.89 4.28
N GLN A 471 19.71 -5.77 4.59
CA GLN A 471 20.61 -4.87 3.88
C GLN A 471 22.03 -5.44 3.85
N LEU A 472 22.81 -5.07 2.83
CA LEU A 472 24.24 -5.36 2.83
C LEU A 472 25.00 -4.38 3.72
N SER A 473 25.90 -4.92 4.52
CA SER A 473 26.83 -4.18 5.38
C SER A 473 28.26 -4.58 5.07
N GLN A 474 29.19 -3.64 5.27
CA GLN A 474 30.63 -3.87 5.29
C GLN A 474 31.18 -3.33 6.61
N GLY A 475 31.62 -4.23 7.49
CA GLY A 475 31.91 -3.87 8.88
C GLY A 475 30.66 -3.41 9.63
N THR A 476 30.63 -2.15 10.07
CA THR A 476 29.48 -1.55 10.79
C THR A 476 28.68 -0.57 9.95
N LYS A 477 28.99 -0.45 8.65
CA LYS A 477 28.36 0.51 7.75
C LYS A 477 27.56 -0.21 6.67
N PRO A 478 26.49 0.41 6.13
CA PRO A 478 25.92 0.01 4.85
C PRO A 478 27.00 -0.21 3.77
N PHE A 479 26.82 -1.23 2.92
CA PHE A 479 27.77 -1.50 1.83
C PHE A 479 27.78 -0.36 0.79
N LEU A 480 26.60 0.17 0.41
CA LEU A 480 26.50 1.28 -0.54
C LEU A 480 25.58 2.40 -0.06
N PHE A 481 24.32 2.07 0.25
CA PHE A 481 23.28 3.04 0.61
C PHE A 481 22.59 2.58 1.88
N THR A 482 22.14 3.51 2.73
CA THR A 482 21.22 3.15 3.82
C THR A 482 19.86 2.73 3.22
N LYS A 483 19.14 1.85 3.90
CA LYS A 483 17.84 1.41 3.41
C LYS A 483 16.81 2.56 3.38
N GLU A 484 16.88 3.48 4.33
CA GLU A 484 16.02 4.68 4.37
C GLU A 484 16.15 5.48 3.09
N VAL A 485 17.38 5.63 2.59
CA VAL A 485 17.68 6.33 1.35
C VAL A 485 17.12 5.55 0.15
N ALA A 486 17.33 4.24 0.10
CA ALA A 486 16.81 3.40 -0.99
C ALA A 486 15.27 3.46 -1.11
N LEU A 487 14.56 3.40 0.02
CA LEU A 487 13.09 3.47 0.07
C LEU A 487 12.55 4.86 -0.23
N LEU A 488 13.23 5.88 0.25
CA LEU A 488 12.83 7.26 0.00
C LEU A 488 13.03 7.63 -1.48
N LEU A 489 14.05 7.07 -2.14
CA LEU A 489 14.15 7.12 -3.59
C LEU A 489 12.99 6.40 -4.26
N GLU A 490 12.59 5.23 -3.81
CA GLU A 490 11.48 4.47 -4.41
C GLU A 490 10.17 5.27 -4.47
N ASN A 491 9.85 6.03 -3.42
CA ASN A 491 8.69 6.93 -3.43
C ASN A 491 8.80 8.06 -4.47
N LYS A 492 9.96 8.21 -5.11
CA LYS A 492 10.35 9.28 -6.01
C LYS A 492 11.00 8.72 -7.28
N LYS A 493 10.40 7.67 -7.87
CA LYS A 493 10.90 6.93 -9.05
C LYS A 493 11.42 7.83 -10.18
N GLN A 494 10.78 8.97 -10.40
CA GLN A 494 11.18 9.95 -11.42
C GLN A 494 12.64 10.44 -11.32
N TYR A 495 13.24 10.47 -10.12
CA TYR A 495 14.64 10.90 -9.93
C TYR A 495 15.65 9.74 -9.95
N HIS A 496 15.20 8.48 -10.02
CA HIS A 496 16.11 7.32 -9.97
C HIS A 496 17.14 7.38 -11.09
N SER A 497 16.69 7.57 -12.34
CA SER A 497 17.56 7.58 -13.52
C SER A 497 18.64 8.66 -13.43
N LEU A 498 18.28 9.84 -12.94
CA LEU A 498 19.20 10.96 -12.72
C LEU A 498 20.24 10.63 -11.65
N ILE A 499 19.82 10.14 -10.49
CA ILE A 499 20.73 9.82 -9.38
C ILE A 499 21.67 8.70 -9.77
N ILE A 500 21.14 7.64 -10.41
CA ILE A 500 21.96 6.54 -10.93
C ILE A 500 23.00 7.06 -11.92
N LYS A 501 22.60 7.98 -12.83
CA LYS A 501 23.52 8.61 -13.79
C LYS A 501 24.65 9.37 -13.08
N GLU A 502 24.32 10.24 -12.13
CA GLU A 502 25.32 11.04 -11.38
C GLU A 502 26.28 10.17 -10.56
N ILE A 503 25.80 9.03 -10.01
CA ILE A 503 26.65 8.04 -9.34
C ILE A 503 27.59 7.38 -10.34
N ARG A 504 27.07 6.89 -11.48
CA ARG A 504 27.86 6.21 -12.52
C ARG A 504 28.96 7.08 -13.11
N GLU A 505 28.71 8.39 -13.19
CA GLU A 505 29.67 9.39 -13.66
C GLU A 505 30.69 9.83 -12.58
N GLY A 506 30.59 9.28 -11.36
CA GLY A 506 31.49 9.61 -10.25
C GLY A 506 31.27 11.01 -9.67
N LYS A 507 30.19 11.70 -10.03
CA LYS A 507 29.85 13.04 -9.54
C LYS A 507 29.26 13.01 -8.12
N LEU A 508 28.72 11.86 -7.72
CA LEU A 508 28.15 11.63 -6.40
C LEU A 508 28.81 10.41 -5.74
N SER A 509 29.66 10.63 -4.73
CA SER A 509 30.35 9.56 -3.99
C SER A 509 29.46 8.91 -2.92
N THR A 510 29.56 7.59 -2.74
CA THR A 510 28.79 6.80 -1.75
C THR A 510 28.93 7.30 -0.31
N ASP A 511 30.11 7.75 0.10
CA ASP A 511 30.35 8.27 1.46
C ASP A 511 29.61 9.57 1.76
N GLN A 512 29.33 10.36 0.73
CA GLN A 512 28.58 11.61 0.86
C GLN A 512 27.07 11.37 0.74
N LEU A 513 26.65 10.22 0.19
CA LEU A 513 25.30 9.98 -0.30
C LEU A 513 24.25 9.94 0.81
N SER A 514 24.51 9.37 1.99
CA SER A 514 23.41 9.25 2.98
C SER A 514 22.92 10.60 3.48
N GLU A 515 23.83 11.51 3.86
CA GLU A 515 23.47 12.84 4.36
C GLU A 515 23.03 13.79 3.21
N LYS A 516 23.74 13.72 2.07
CA LYS A 516 23.46 14.57 0.91
C LYS A 516 22.14 14.18 0.23
N LEU A 517 21.82 12.89 0.15
CA LEU A 517 20.63 12.42 -0.55
C LEU A 517 19.37 12.71 0.27
N THR A 518 19.38 12.53 1.59
CA THR A 518 18.25 12.98 2.43
C THR A 518 17.97 14.47 2.24
N LYS A 519 19.01 15.32 2.32
CA LYS A 519 18.90 16.77 2.05
C LYS A 519 18.40 17.06 0.63
N LEU A 520 18.85 16.30 -0.36
CA LEU A 520 18.41 16.44 -1.74
C LEU A 520 16.92 16.17 -1.88
N ILE A 521 16.41 15.09 -1.30
CA ILE A 521 15.00 14.75 -1.41
C ILE A 521 14.13 15.73 -0.61
N GLU A 522 14.54 16.15 0.58
CA GLU A 522 13.84 17.23 1.31
C GLU A 522 13.70 18.48 0.44
N ARG A 523 14.77 18.83 -0.28
CA ARG A 523 14.81 19.94 -1.23
C ARG A 523 13.92 19.73 -2.44
N ILE A 524 13.97 18.56 -3.07
CA ILE A 524 13.09 18.20 -4.18
C ILE A 524 11.62 18.29 -3.75
N ASN A 525 11.27 17.78 -2.58
CA ASN A 525 9.90 17.83 -2.04
C ASN A 525 9.42 19.28 -1.85
N SER A 526 10.30 20.18 -1.40
CA SER A 526 9.94 21.61 -1.28
C SER A 526 9.81 22.35 -2.61
N LEU A 527 10.28 21.78 -3.72
CA LEU A 527 10.13 22.36 -5.06
C LEU A 527 8.83 21.91 -5.76
N GLU A 528 8.33 20.72 -5.43
CA GLU A 528 7.12 20.13 -6.05
C GLU A 528 5.82 20.94 -5.81
N GLU A 529 5.79 21.85 -4.82
CA GLU A 529 4.59 22.68 -4.57
C GLU A 529 4.39 23.82 -5.58
N GLU A 530 5.41 24.22 -6.35
CA GLU A 530 5.30 25.35 -7.29
C GLU A 530 5.96 25.15 -8.67
N ASN A 531 6.88 24.20 -8.85
CA ASN A 531 7.59 24.00 -10.13
C ASN A 531 7.92 22.52 -10.34
N ASP A 532 8.08 22.05 -11.58
CA ASP A 532 8.54 20.68 -11.86
C ASP A 532 10.07 20.64 -11.97
N PRO A 533 10.81 20.29 -10.88
CA PRO A 533 12.26 20.26 -10.91
C PRO A 533 12.82 19.15 -11.81
N LEU A 534 12.00 18.20 -12.29
CA LEU A 534 12.45 17.11 -13.16
C LEU A 534 12.98 17.64 -14.51
N ASN A 535 12.28 18.62 -15.09
CA ASN A 535 12.70 19.28 -16.33
C ASN A 535 14.06 19.98 -16.17
N LEU A 536 14.35 20.47 -14.95
CA LEU A 536 15.60 21.14 -14.66
C LEU A 536 16.78 20.20 -14.72
N PHE A 537 16.61 19.01 -14.15
CA PHE A 537 17.64 17.97 -14.12
C PHE A 537 17.86 17.31 -15.46
N GLN A 538 16.80 17.06 -16.22
CA GLN A 538 16.88 16.40 -17.54
C GLN A 538 17.63 17.25 -18.56
N SER A 539 17.65 18.58 -18.40
CA SER A 539 18.43 19.49 -19.25
C SER A 539 19.96 19.43 -19.05
N GLU A 540 20.44 18.69 -18.04
CA GLU A 540 21.86 18.52 -17.65
C GLU A 540 22.63 19.80 -17.28
N LYS A 541 21.95 20.95 -17.24
CA LYS A 541 22.61 22.25 -17.03
C LYS A 541 22.79 22.64 -15.57
N LEU A 542 21.99 22.07 -14.66
CA LEU A 542 22.18 22.19 -13.21
C LEU A 542 22.49 20.81 -12.63
N ARG A 543 23.69 20.63 -12.08
CA ARG A 543 24.07 19.33 -11.51
C ARG A 543 23.36 19.13 -10.18
N LEU A 544 22.92 17.90 -9.95
CA LEU A 544 22.25 17.50 -8.72
C LEU A 544 23.10 17.83 -7.47
N ILE A 545 24.41 17.59 -7.56
CA ILE A 545 25.35 17.84 -6.47
C ILE A 545 25.42 19.32 -6.07
N ASP A 546 25.23 20.23 -7.02
CA ASP A 546 25.29 21.66 -6.77
C ASP A 546 24.11 22.10 -5.89
N LEU A 547 22.92 21.54 -6.14
CA LEU A 547 21.75 21.76 -5.29
C LEU A 547 21.96 21.24 -3.89
N VAL A 548 22.56 20.06 -3.71
CA VAL A 548 22.78 19.50 -2.37
C VAL A 548 23.78 20.31 -1.56
N ASN A 549 24.78 20.87 -2.25
CA ASN A 549 25.80 21.68 -1.62
C ASN A 549 25.33 23.11 -1.29
N LEU A 550 24.08 23.48 -1.57
CA LEU A 550 23.50 24.73 -1.09
C LEU A 550 23.25 24.68 0.43
N SER A 551 23.23 25.82 1.11
CA SER A 551 22.67 25.96 2.47
C SER A 551 21.13 25.96 2.42
N GLY A 552 20.47 25.84 3.57
CA GLY A 552 19.00 25.92 3.64
C GLY A 552 18.47 27.27 3.14
N ASP A 553 19.16 28.36 3.47
CA ASP A 553 18.78 29.70 3.05
C ASP A 553 19.11 29.94 1.57
N GLU A 554 20.25 29.46 1.08
CA GLU A 554 20.57 29.49 -0.36
C GLU A 554 19.54 28.71 -1.16
N PHE A 555 19.07 27.57 -0.67
CA PHE A 555 18.08 26.77 -1.38
C PHE A 555 16.73 27.49 -1.50
N LYS A 556 16.24 28.13 -0.42
CA LYS A 556 15.01 28.94 -0.43
C LYS A 556 15.08 30.12 -1.41
N GLN A 557 16.29 30.48 -1.83
CA GLN A 557 16.53 31.55 -2.79
C GLN A 557 16.46 31.06 -4.25
N LEU A 558 16.28 29.76 -4.50
CA LEU A 558 16.01 29.25 -5.84
C LEU A 558 14.56 29.53 -6.24
N ASN A 559 14.39 30.03 -7.46
CA ASN A 559 13.10 30.08 -8.16
C ASN A 559 13.35 29.84 -9.65
N PHE A 560 12.28 29.76 -10.46
CA PHE A 560 12.40 29.46 -11.89
C PHE A 560 13.37 30.40 -12.63
N ARG A 561 13.39 31.70 -12.29
CA ARG A 561 14.28 32.69 -12.94
C ARG A 561 15.75 32.44 -12.64
N VAL A 562 16.08 32.19 -11.38
CA VAL A 562 17.47 31.87 -10.97
C VAL A 562 17.92 30.58 -11.64
N ILE A 563 17.03 29.60 -11.67
CA ILE A 563 17.26 28.31 -12.29
C ILE A 563 17.51 28.46 -13.80
N ASP A 564 16.69 29.24 -14.51
CA ASP A 564 16.90 29.55 -15.92
C ASP A 564 18.27 30.19 -16.17
N LEU A 565 18.68 31.14 -15.32
CA LEU A 565 19.99 31.79 -15.47
C LEU A 565 21.17 30.84 -15.22
N LEU A 566 21.04 29.93 -14.25
CA LEU A 566 21.99 28.85 -14.03
C LEU A 566 22.05 27.93 -15.27
N GLN A 567 20.89 27.61 -15.85
CA GLN A 567 20.77 26.75 -17.02
C GLN A 567 21.36 27.35 -18.29
N GLU A 568 21.27 28.66 -18.46
CA GLU A 568 21.81 29.39 -19.59
C GLU A 568 23.31 29.69 -19.44
N GLY A 569 23.92 29.30 -18.31
CA GLY A 569 25.33 29.61 -18.00
C GLY A 569 25.58 31.09 -17.71
N LYS A 570 24.51 31.87 -17.48
CA LYS A 570 24.57 33.31 -17.16
C LYS A 570 24.79 33.58 -15.69
N LEU A 571 24.54 32.56 -14.86
CA LEU A 571 24.85 32.52 -13.45
C LEU A 571 25.59 31.22 -13.15
N THR A 572 26.68 31.26 -12.39
CA THR A 572 27.32 30.05 -11.87
C THR A 572 26.81 29.77 -10.46
N VAL A 573 26.97 28.54 -9.97
CA VAL A 573 26.52 28.15 -8.62
C VAL A 573 27.32 28.90 -7.55
N GLU A 574 28.63 29.01 -7.70
CA GLU A 574 29.48 29.80 -6.81
C GLU A 574 29.05 31.26 -6.79
N LYS A 575 28.67 31.80 -7.96
CA LYS A 575 28.20 33.18 -8.04
C LYS A 575 26.84 33.34 -7.38
N PHE A 576 25.91 32.41 -7.61
CA PHE A 576 24.62 32.37 -6.92
C PHE A 576 24.79 32.42 -5.40
N LYS A 577 25.67 31.59 -4.83
CA LYS A 577 25.98 31.60 -3.39
C LYS A 577 26.47 32.97 -2.90
N GLN A 578 27.36 33.61 -3.65
CA GLN A 578 27.82 34.96 -3.33
C GLN A 578 26.67 35.98 -3.35
N LEU A 579 25.77 35.89 -4.34
CA LEU A 579 24.62 36.79 -4.47
C LEU A 579 23.58 36.56 -3.37
N CYS A 580 23.43 35.32 -2.87
CA CYS A 580 22.60 35.03 -1.70
C CYS A 580 23.15 35.75 -0.46
N ALA A 581 24.46 35.70 -0.24
CA ALA A 581 25.11 36.35 0.90
C ALA A 581 25.03 37.89 0.84
N SER A 582 25.03 38.49 -0.36
CA SER A 582 24.94 39.94 -0.53
C SER A 582 23.51 40.48 -0.62
N GLY A 583 22.49 39.62 -0.72
CA GLY A 583 21.10 40.00 -0.94
C GLY A 583 20.76 40.45 -2.36
N ILE A 584 21.77 40.55 -3.25
CA ILE A 584 21.58 40.92 -4.67
C ILE A 584 20.72 39.89 -5.40
N ILE A 585 20.67 38.65 -4.92
CA ILE A 585 19.82 37.61 -5.51
C ILE A 585 18.33 38.03 -5.56
N GLU A 586 17.84 38.80 -4.58
CA GLU A 586 16.45 39.31 -4.59
C GLU A 586 16.20 40.35 -5.69
N ILE A 587 17.26 40.96 -6.20
CA ILE A 587 17.20 41.88 -7.34
C ILE A 587 17.18 41.06 -8.63
N VAL A 588 18.07 40.07 -8.74
CA VAL A 588 18.14 39.15 -9.89
C VAL A 588 16.83 38.40 -10.10
N LYS A 589 16.15 38.00 -9.03
CA LYS A 589 14.83 37.36 -9.06
C LYS A 589 13.72 38.26 -9.61
N GLY A 590 13.91 39.58 -9.63
CA GLY A 590 12.93 40.51 -10.19
C GLY A 590 12.74 40.27 -11.68
N TYR A 591 11.48 40.15 -12.14
CA TYR A 591 11.17 39.81 -13.54
C TYR A 591 11.91 40.66 -14.56
N ASN A 592 11.94 41.99 -14.34
CA ASN A 592 12.62 42.93 -15.21
C ASN A 592 14.13 42.66 -15.28
N ILE A 593 14.78 42.47 -14.13
CA ILE A 593 16.22 42.25 -14.05
C ILE A 593 16.59 40.92 -14.68
N TYR A 594 15.82 39.87 -14.38
CA TYR A 594 15.95 38.58 -15.05
C TYR A 594 15.88 38.72 -16.57
N GLN A 595 14.90 39.45 -17.12
CA GLN A 595 14.78 39.67 -18.57
C GLN A 595 16.00 40.39 -19.18
N LEU A 596 16.59 41.34 -18.45
CA LEU A 596 17.81 42.03 -18.88
C LEU A 596 19.00 41.08 -18.95
N ILE A 597 19.15 40.21 -17.95
CA ILE A 597 20.22 39.21 -17.92
C ILE A 597 19.98 38.15 -18.99
N SER A 598 18.76 37.62 -19.08
CA SER A 598 18.42 36.57 -20.05
C SER A 598 18.51 37.04 -21.50
N LYS A 599 18.33 38.33 -21.78
CA LYS A 599 18.57 38.90 -23.12
C LYS A 599 19.99 39.40 -23.36
N GLY A 600 20.90 39.20 -22.39
CA GLY A 600 22.30 39.63 -22.49
C GLY A 600 22.50 41.14 -22.47
N LYS A 601 21.51 41.91 -22.01
CA LYS A 601 21.61 43.37 -21.86
C LYS A 601 22.41 43.76 -20.63
N LEU A 602 22.40 42.92 -19.60
CA LEU A 602 23.21 43.07 -18.40
C LEU A 602 23.84 41.73 -18.02
N THR A 603 25.01 41.78 -17.41
CA THR A 603 25.65 40.65 -16.75
C THR A 603 25.47 40.74 -15.24
N ILE A 604 25.75 39.64 -14.53
CA ILE A 604 25.75 39.66 -13.06
C ILE A 604 26.81 40.64 -12.52
N SER A 605 27.97 40.72 -13.17
CA SER A 605 29.03 41.65 -12.79
C SER A 605 28.62 43.11 -12.97
N ASP A 606 27.77 43.41 -13.96
CA ASP A 606 27.23 44.76 -14.13
C ASP A 606 26.38 45.17 -12.93
N LEU A 607 25.55 44.25 -12.41
CA LEU A 607 24.71 44.51 -11.24
C LEU A 607 25.53 44.73 -9.96
N GLU A 608 26.60 43.96 -9.77
CA GLU A 608 27.46 44.11 -8.59
C GLU A 608 28.25 45.42 -8.59
N ALA A 609 28.46 46.01 -9.76
CA ALA A 609 29.13 47.29 -9.91
C ALA A 609 28.21 48.50 -9.68
N LEU A 610 26.91 48.28 -9.40
CA LEU A 610 25.93 49.34 -9.15
C LEU A 610 25.82 49.67 -7.66
N SER A 611 25.54 50.94 -7.35
CA SER A 611 25.20 51.37 -6.00
C SER A 611 23.81 50.83 -5.57
N PRO A 612 23.51 50.78 -4.26
CA PRO A 612 22.17 50.40 -3.77
C PRO A 612 21.04 51.26 -4.35
N GLU A 613 21.29 52.55 -4.58
CA GLU A 613 20.34 53.48 -5.20
C GLU A 613 20.11 53.12 -6.67
N GLU A 614 21.18 52.88 -7.43
CA GLU A 614 21.10 52.47 -8.84
C GLU A 614 20.39 51.12 -8.99
N LEU A 615 20.67 50.16 -8.11
CA LEU A 615 19.97 48.87 -8.05
C LEU A 615 18.48 49.01 -7.78
N THR A 616 18.10 49.97 -6.93
CA THR A 616 16.70 50.28 -6.65
C THR A 616 16.03 50.90 -7.87
N GLU A 617 16.72 51.81 -8.58
CA GLU A 617 16.21 52.42 -9.81
C GLU A 617 16.08 51.42 -10.95
N LEU A 618 16.99 50.44 -11.06
CA LEU A 618 16.94 49.41 -12.11
C LEU A 618 15.69 48.51 -12.01
N ARG A 619 15.04 48.45 -10.84
CA ARG A 619 13.77 47.74 -10.67
C ARG A 619 12.59 48.44 -11.35
N ASP A 620 12.73 49.73 -11.69
CA ASP A 620 11.72 50.50 -12.41
C ASP A 620 11.47 49.89 -13.80
N ARG A 621 10.20 49.69 -14.14
CA ARG A 621 9.77 49.11 -15.42
C ARG A 621 10.18 49.97 -16.63
N ALA A 622 10.19 51.29 -16.53
CA ALA A 622 10.63 52.19 -17.61
C ALA A 622 12.09 51.93 -17.94
N ILE A 623 12.91 51.88 -16.89
CA ILE A 623 14.35 51.77 -17.02
C ILE A 623 14.69 50.42 -17.64
N ALA A 624 14.07 49.34 -17.16
CA ALA A 624 14.25 48.02 -17.75
C ALA A 624 13.77 47.96 -19.22
N ALA A 625 12.62 48.56 -19.55
CA ALA A 625 12.13 48.61 -20.93
C ALA A 625 13.10 49.38 -21.84
N ALA A 626 13.70 50.47 -21.35
CA ALA A 626 14.67 51.26 -22.09
C ALA A 626 15.98 50.49 -22.38
N PHE A 627 16.44 49.68 -21.42
CA PHE A 627 17.55 48.76 -21.66
C PHE A 627 17.19 47.68 -22.69
N LEU A 628 15.96 47.15 -22.65
CA LEU A 628 15.49 46.15 -23.60
C LEU A 628 15.34 46.69 -25.02
N SER A 629 15.01 47.97 -25.19
CA SER A 629 14.89 48.66 -26.48
C SER A 629 16.18 49.30 -26.99
N ASP A 630 17.30 49.12 -26.28
CA ASP A 630 18.60 49.76 -26.58
C ASP A 630 18.58 51.31 -26.52
N GLU A 631 17.56 51.91 -25.89
CA GLU A 631 17.47 53.35 -25.63
C GLU A 631 18.35 53.78 -24.44
N LEU A 632 18.72 52.84 -23.58
CA LEU A 632 19.52 53.06 -22.40
C LEU A 632 20.67 52.05 -22.33
N THR A 633 21.90 52.56 -22.21
CA THR A 633 23.11 51.75 -21.97
C THR A 633 23.50 51.81 -20.50
N LEU A 634 24.29 50.85 -20.03
CA LEU A 634 24.79 50.82 -18.65
C LEU A 634 25.61 52.08 -18.31
N GLU A 635 26.42 52.56 -19.25
CA GLU A 635 27.25 53.75 -19.07
C GLU A 635 26.40 55.02 -18.94
N THR A 636 25.34 55.14 -19.75
CA THR A 636 24.38 56.24 -19.61
C THR A 636 23.52 56.15 -18.36
N PHE A 637 23.22 54.93 -17.89
CA PHE A 637 22.45 54.69 -16.68
C PHE A 637 23.22 55.14 -15.43
N LYS A 638 24.52 54.83 -15.36
CA LYS A 638 25.44 55.22 -14.27
C LYS A 638 25.70 56.74 -14.18
N ASN A 639 25.23 57.52 -15.14
CA ASN A 639 25.35 58.99 -15.12
C ASN A 639 24.06 59.64 -14.59
N PRO A 640 24.05 60.20 -13.37
CA PRO A 640 22.83 60.73 -12.74
C PRO A 640 22.18 61.88 -13.54
N ALA A 641 22.97 62.66 -14.29
CA ALA A 641 22.45 63.74 -15.12
C ALA A 641 21.69 63.19 -16.34
N SER A 642 22.23 62.13 -16.96
CA SER A 642 21.58 61.42 -18.07
C SER A 642 20.30 60.73 -17.62
N LEU A 643 20.32 60.11 -16.43
CA LEU A 643 19.14 59.43 -15.90
C LEU A 643 18.01 60.40 -15.52
N ARG A 644 18.33 61.58 -14.95
CA ARG A 644 17.34 62.64 -14.72
C ARG A 644 16.75 63.14 -16.02
N ASN A 645 17.58 63.35 -17.05
CA ASN A 645 17.10 63.75 -18.37
C ASN A 645 16.21 62.67 -18.98
N PHE A 646 16.56 61.40 -18.82
CA PHE A 646 15.74 60.27 -19.27
C PHE A 646 14.40 60.20 -18.54
N LYS A 647 14.37 60.31 -17.20
CA LYS A 647 13.14 60.37 -16.39
C LYS A 647 12.25 61.56 -16.77
N ASN A 648 12.86 62.70 -17.13
CA ASN A 648 12.15 63.89 -17.60
C ASN A 648 11.64 63.78 -19.05
N LEU A 649 12.27 62.95 -19.90
CA LEU A 649 11.86 62.68 -21.29
C LEU A 649 10.79 61.57 -21.39
N SER A 650 10.88 60.57 -20.51
CA SER A 650 10.01 59.38 -20.48
C SER A 650 8.68 59.60 -19.77
N SER A 651 8.44 60.78 -19.19
CA SER A 651 7.14 61.16 -18.65
C SER A 651 6.04 61.36 -19.72
N LEU A 652 6.31 61.12 -21.03
CA LEU A 652 5.34 61.50 -22.06
C LEU A 652 5.06 60.57 -23.28
N LYS A 653 5.85 59.56 -23.73
CA LYS A 653 5.46 58.89 -25.02
C LYS A 653 5.71 57.39 -25.29
N SER A 654 6.41 56.58 -24.48
CA SER A 654 6.82 55.22 -24.92
C SER A 654 6.19 54.02 -24.19
N TYR A 655 5.30 54.24 -23.22
CA TYR A 655 4.84 53.15 -22.33
C TYR A 655 3.79 52.18 -22.90
N ALA A 656 3.10 52.54 -23.99
CA ALA A 656 1.95 51.75 -24.47
C ALA A 656 2.29 50.64 -25.49
N LYS A 657 3.53 50.55 -25.99
CA LYS A 657 3.83 49.73 -27.18
C LYS A 657 4.46 48.35 -26.90
N PHE A 658 4.91 48.07 -25.67
CA PHE A 658 5.67 46.84 -25.35
C PHE A 658 4.95 45.87 -24.39
N PHE A 659 3.83 46.25 -23.76
CA PHE A 659 3.15 45.41 -22.75
C PHE A 659 1.71 45.04 -23.10
N THR A 660 1.30 45.16 -24.37
CA THR A 660 0.01 44.66 -24.86
C THR A 660 0.08 43.30 -25.55
N SER A 661 1.20 42.58 -25.50
CA SER A 661 1.23 41.18 -25.95
C SER A 661 0.95 40.24 -24.78
N GLU A 662 -0.24 39.66 -24.84
CA GLU A 662 -0.68 38.40 -24.22
C GLU A 662 0.48 37.55 -23.66
N ASP A 663 0.62 37.48 -22.34
CA ASP A 663 1.22 36.36 -21.56
C ASP A 663 1.57 36.79 -20.11
N THR A 664 0.60 37.30 -19.34
CA THR A 664 0.78 37.42 -17.88
C THR A 664 -0.56 37.36 -17.12
N PRO A 665 -0.85 36.27 -16.37
CA PRO A 665 -2.12 36.08 -15.66
C PRO A 665 -2.38 37.09 -14.53
N GLU A 666 -1.34 37.66 -13.93
CA GLU A 666 -1.44 38.54 -12.75
C GLU A 666 -2.09 39.91 -13.05
N ILE A 667 -2.20 40.30 -14.32
CA ILE A 667 -2.74 41.61 -14.73
C ILE A 667 -4.29 41.65 -14.64
N ASN A 668 -4.96 40.50 -14.67
CA ASN A 668 -6.43 40.43 -14.71
C ASN A 668 -7.13 40.82 -13.41
N GLN A 669 -6.44 40.82 -12.25
CA GLN A 669 -7.05 41.29 -10.99
C GLN A 669 -6.94 42.82 -10.80
N SER A 670 -5.96 43.47 -11.44
CA SER A 670 -5.79 44.92 -11.35
C SER A 670 -6.72 45.68 -12.32
N ASN A 671 -7.04 45.07 -13.46
CA ASN A 671 -7.95 45.66 -14.46
C ASN A 671 -9.42 45.70 -14.01
N ALA A 672 -9.83 44.85 -13.05
CA ALA A 672 -11.17 44.91 -12.45
C ALA A 672 -11.36 46.15 -11.54
N ILE A 673 -10.28 46.71 -11.00
CA ILE A 673 -10.33 47.90 -10.14
C ILE A 673 -10.37 49.19 -10.97
N ILE A 674 -9.72 49.21 -12.14
CA ILE A 674 -9.68 50.38 -13.02
C ILE A 674 -11.01 50.57 -13.77
N ASN A 675 -11.71 49.49 -14.13
CA ASN A 675 -13.02 49.59 -14.78
C ASN A 675 -14.14 50.09 -13.83
N ASN A 676 -13.99 49.95 -12.50
CA ASN A 676 -14.95 50.48 -11.54
C ASN A 676 -14.77 51.99 -11.23
N ILE A 677 -13.69 52.62 -11.70
CA ILE A 677 -13.43 54.06 -11.50
C ILE A 677 -13.97 54.89 -12.67
N ASN A 678 -14.20 54.28 -13.83
CA ASN A 678 -14.68 54.99 -15.04
C ASN A 678 -16.22 55.01 -15.21
N ASP A 679 -16.99 54.40 -14.30
CA ASP A 679 -18.46 54.42 -14.32
C ASP A 679 -19.07 55.44 -13.31
N ASN A 680 -18.28 56.34 -12.72
CA ASN A 680 -18.78 57.41 -11.82
C ASN A 680 -18.06 58.76 -12.04
N ASN A 681 -18.00 59.24 -13.29
CA ASN A 681 -17.81 60.67 -13.61
C ASN A 681 -18.48 61.05 -14.92
#